data_AF-A0A935ZKY6-F1
#
_entry.id   AF-A0A935ZKY6-F1
#
_cell.length_a   1.000
_cell.length_b   1.000
_cell.length_c   1.000
_cell.angle_alpha   90.00
_cell.angle_beta   90.00
_cell.angle_gamma   90.00
#
_symmetry.space_group_name_H-M   'P 1'
#
loop_
_entity.id
_entity.type
_entity.pdbx_description
1 polymer ?
#
loop_
_entity_poly.entity_id
_entity_poly.type
_entity_poly.pdbx_seq_one_letter_code
_entity_poly.pdbx_strand_id
1 'polypeptide(L)'
;MQRPSGVPEGAIWNASDERWVVGDPKGSGTVETYRDDGRIAARWHCIDGVMHGEYVRFHDDGSVSQRGQLERGRMVGVASAFRARDASSEPFPDVPAAVVRIDTTYDDGEAVGMAMFDADGTELAPEAVAFLERMDEVREAHEAEPSEPWTPTLATPPRPDGVPADAEFAHADSYHARWEHGDRIDGEKHGVWRYWALNGALVMETALERGRVSWSKTYRAGGGIATHLRVVDGGASLYEAFAPDGTLAYAIRYGTDDVLEIGADDILEERIFQRDGQLRRAMLRATDDAGERTLREYGPGERLVFENVAVAGGRELRFHDDGRHVLTVFAADEPSRSSATVHGATERTMSIDASGIDADIGSREAFRFLPGRLFGAVVADLPRPEPVRAFVAAHPWAEAVDPRSPVPHTNVANAMTILTSDLPYAYGFGLVALGNLMAPEQLRQAAPVLLALREQSPHAAALVDWLAHALGEAEPPEHADDGGIDLAAMAASEVAALRSVAARVRAAGDPNRVLDALEDPDATVVLTALGALIDAEVTDERVAAAVRRIAAAPLPPGDDPADVRDVVARAAAAVQEAGLFAQLLGWFRDGADDLAAPLLALARAPGVDRTAVAEFLRLFAQRNLGLQAPLAEGLGLPSQVLELADAVAREGTGVLPEAGGEFPIGRVTLPSGTLVVTDMGAMGQWSHENPHFADVSGSTWAGAMGATRGDYFDMRVLGRDATAALASFVRAHGTDYIFDVNAPQSKKGIAQFRAHAQEHGFDARLEPAAVRMGHGQRLRLLAEAGLDHGEFSFAHVNVTAVYGLPTDRPLTVVGRRDDDDCWQYISLVCRPTVPVASETIGRAAVEEARLMFADGEALAAWDHERPLDGRVDLVFWGGREDEFAERFGLDDRGGTVGWTDVAAAGLPPGWIELLDAAAQSRQLVMEIRPHSSHHAILRHAWANDLGVGSAEIGGAWMCGFFTSVGDGAFPVVVERDADGQVCRVTVQIAGDEDEDDEDEDEDEDDDEDDDEGDDDDGEDDDDDDDDDEDDDDA
;
A
#
# COMPACT_ATOMS: atom_id res chain seq x y z
N MET A 1 55.15 38.94 14.22
CA MET A 1 54.72 38.89 12.81
C MET A 1 55.18 40.15 12.08
N GLN A 2 55.58 40.08 10.81
CA GLN A 2 55.96 41.27 10.03
C GLN A 2 54.70 41.97 9.50
N ARG A 3 54.56 43.29 9.75
CA ARG A 3 53.38 44.05 9.32
C ARG A 3 53.30 44.17 7.78
N PRO A 4 52.20 43.75 7.14
CA PRO A 4 51.99 43.89 5.70
C PRO A 4 51.89 45.35 5.26
N SER A 5 52.11 45.62 3.97
CA SER A 5 52.04 46.98 3.41
C SER A 5 50.62 47.57 3.38
N GLY A 6 49.58 46.72 3.42
CA GLY A 6 48.18 47.14 3.50
C GLY A 6 47.72 47.58 4.90
N VAL A 7 48.48 47.23 5.95
CA VAL A 7 48.12 47.54 7.34
C VAL A 7 48.63 48.92 7.75
N PRO A 8 47.78 49.80 8.33
CA PRO A 8 48.18 51.14 8.76
C PRO A 8 49.34 51.15 9.76
N GLU A 9 50.10 52.26 9.77
CA GLU A 9 51.34 52.35 10.57
C GLU A 9 51.11 52.22 12.08
N GLY A 10 49.91 52.57 12.56
CA GLY A 10 49.53 52.49 13.97
C GLY A 10 48.90 51.17 14.41
N ALA A 11 48.83 50.16 13.54
CA ALA A 11 48.17 48.90 13.89
C ALA A 11 49.01 48.04 14.85
N ILE A 12 48.33 47.37 15.78
CA ILE A 12 48.91 46.43 16.75
C ILE A 12 48.43 45.03 16.41
N TRP A 13 49.34 44.05 16.37
CA TRP A 13 48.97 42.65 16.17
C TRP A 13 48.25 42.11 17.41
N ASN A 14 47.01 41.64 17.26
CA ASN A 14 46.31 40.85 18.26
C ASN A 14 46.52 39.37 17.96
N ALA A 15 47.25 38.68 18.85
CA ALA A 15 47.56 37.27 18.67
C ALA A 15 46.35 36.34 18.89
N SER A 16 45.37 36.73 19.72
CA SER A 16 44.18 35.90 19.97
C SER A 16 43.28 35.79 18.73
N ASP A 17 43.21 36.86 17.95
CA ASP A 17 42.30 36.98 16.81
C ASP A 17 43.04 36.87 15.47
N GLU A 18 44.36 36.66 15.53
CA GLU A 18 45.29 36.64 14.40
C GLU A 18 45.08 37.81 13.41
N ARG A 19 44.90 39.01 13.95
CA ARG A 19 44.55 40.22 13.17
C ARG A 19 45.33 41.44 13.64
N TRP A 20 45.63 42.36 12.73
CA TRP A 20 46.15 43.70 13.06
C TRP A 20 45.01 44.64 13.41
N VAL A 21 45.08 45.34 14.53
CA VAL A 21 44.03 46.23 15.06
C VAL A 21 44.47 47.69 15.01
N VAL A 22 43.64 48.56 14.47
CA VAL A 22 43.81 50.03 14.48
C VAL A 22 42.67 50.64 15.31
N GLY A 23 43.02 51.48 16.28
CA GLY A 23 42.08 52.02 17.27
C GLY A 23 42.23 51.35 18.63
N ASP A 24 41.57 51.91 19.65
CA ASP A 24 41.56 51.35 21.00
C ASP A 24 40.23 50.62 21.23
N PRO A 25 40.21 49.27 21.24
CA PRO A 25 38.98 48.52 21.49
C PRO A 25 38.43 48.72 22.90
N LYS A 26 39.22 49.27 23.84
CA LYS A 26 38.79 49.65 25.20
C LYS A 26 38.37 51.12 25.31
N GLY A 27 38.53 51.89 24.24
CA GLY A 27 38.23 53.32 24.19
C GLY A 27 36.91 53.65 23.48
N SER A 28 36.72 54.93 23.20
CA SER A 28 35.64 55.44 22.34
C SER A 28 36.21 55.80 20.97
N GLY A 29 35.63 55.27 19.89
CA GLY A 29 36.11 55.51 18.52
C GLY A 29 35.91 54.34 17.58
N THR A 30 36.33 54.52 16.33
CA THR A 30 36.31 53.45 15.32
C THR A 30 37.50 52.52 15.52
N VAL A 31 37.23 51.22 15.48
CA VAL A 31 38.21 50.14 15.50
C VAL A 31 38.15 49.44 14.14
N GLU A 32 39.31 49.17 13.57
CA GLU A 32 39.47 48.42 12.33
C GLU A 32 40.41 47.25 12.54
N THR A 33 40.09 46.11 11.93
CA THR A 33 40.95 44.94 11.92
C THR A 33 41.37 44.57 10.51
N TYR A 34 42.60 44.08 10.38
CA TYR A 34 43.20 43.71 9.10
C TYR A 34 43.79 42.29 9.21
N ARG A 35 43.67 41.54 8.12
CA ARG A 35 44.25 40.20 7.97
C ARG A 35 45.77 40.25 7.89
N ASP A 36 46.40 39.09 7.93
CA ASP A 36 47.84 38.89 7.75
C ASP A 36 48.34 39.26 6.35
N ASP A 37 47.46 39.35 5.34
CA ASP A 37 47.78 39.85 4.00
C ASP A 37 47.64 41.39 3.86
N GLY A 38 47.12 42.04 4.90
CA GLY A 38 46.90 43.48 4.98
C GLY A 38 45.58 44.00 4.42
N ARG A 39 44.64 43.13 4.03
CA ARG A 39 43.27 43.54 3.69
C ARG A 39 42.44 43.76 4.96
N ILE A 40 41.45 44.65 4.88
CA ILE A 40 40.53 44.91 6.00
C ILE A 40 39.63 43.70 6.23
N ALA A 41 39.52 43.26 7.48
CA ALA A 41 38.66 42.16 7.90
C ALA A 41 37.32 42.68 8.47
N ALA A 42 37.38 43.69 9.34
CA ALA A 42 36.19 44.29 9.92
C ALA A 42 36.42 45.73 10.41
N ARG A 43 35.33 46.50 10.52
CA ARG A 43 35.27 47.85 11.08
C ARG A 43 34.06 47.96 12.00
N TRP A 44 34.25 48.58 13.16
CA TRP A 44 33.16 48.89 14.08
C TRP A 44 33.44 50.13 14.91
N HIS A 45 32.45 50.59 15.67
CA HIS A 45 32.59 51.71 16.59
C HIS A 45 32.40 51.24 18.04
N CYS A 46 33.16 51.82 18.97
CA CYS A 46 33.06 51.57 20.39
C CYS A 46 32.72 52.87 21.14
N ILE A 47 31.96 52.75 22.23
CA ILE A 47 31.77 53.78 23.25
C ILE A 47 32.18 53.17 24.59
N ASP A 48 33.21 53.74 25.21
CA ASP A 48 33.81 53.29 26.48
C ASP A 48 34.15 51.79 26.50
N GLY A 49 34.74 51.31 25.40
CA GLY A 49 35.15 49.93 25.22
C GLY A 49 34.04 48.94 24.86
N VAL A 50 32.81 49.42 24.65
CA VAL A 50 31.65 48.60 24.27
C VAL A 50 31.26 48.90 22.83
N MET A 51 31.08 47.86 22.00
CA MET A 51 30.66 48.04 20.61
C MET A 51 29.30 48.78 20.53
N HIS A 52 29.25 49.85 19.73
CA HIS A 52 28.08 50.71 19.59
C HIS A 52 28.10 51.40 18.23
N GLY A 53 26.99 51.36 17.49
CA GLY A 53 26.85 51.89 16.13
C GLY A 53 27.08 50.83 15.06
N GLU A 54 27.47 51.29 13.87
CA GLU A 54 27.62 50.43 12.70
C GLU A 54 28.78 49.44 12.85
N TYR A 55 28.53 48.19 12.46
CA TYR A 55 29.52 47.13 12.35
C TYR A 55 29.50 46.56 10.93
N VAL A 56 30.69 46.37 10.35
CA VAL A 56 30.85 45.81 9.00
C VAL A 56 32.02 44.83 8.98
N ARG A 57 31.82 43.65 8.41
CA ARG A 57 32.87 42.68 8.04
C ARG A 57 33.00 42.61 6.54
N PHE A 58 34.19 42.22 6.07
CA PHE A 58 34.51 42.13 4.66
C PHE A 58 35.02 40.73 4.33
N HIS A 59 34.65 40.19 3.16
CA HIS A 59 35.29 39.02 2.56
C HIS A 59 36.75 39.31 2.19
N ASP A 60 37.47 38.26 1.76
CA ASP A 60 38.88 38.38 1.36
C ASP A 60 39.05 39.24 0.10
N ASP A 61 38.05 39.30 -0.77
CA ASP A 61 38.03 40.17 -1.96
C ASP A 61 37.71 41.64 -1.65
N GLY A 62 37.39 41.96 -0.39
CA GLY A 62 37.02 43.29 0.09
C GLY A 62 35.54 43.64 -0.08
N SER A 63 34.70 42.75 -0.60
CA SER A 63 33.25 42.88 -0.56
C SER A 63 32.72 42.73 0.87
N VAL A 64 31.53 43.23 1.18
CA VAL A 64 30.94 43.13 2.52
C VAL A 64 30.48 41.70 2.77
N SER A 65 30.90 41.08 3.88
CA SER A 65 30.39 39.77 4.32
C SER A 65 29.25 39.91 5.32
N GLN A 66 29.33 40.88 6.22
CA GLN A 66 28.29 41.16 7.20
C GLN A 66 28.17 42.66 7.47
N ARG A 67 26.97 43.16 7.76
CA ARG A 67 26.76 44.51 8.31
C ARG A 67 25.59 44.54 9.29
N GLY A 68 25.67 45.39 10.30
CA GLY A 68 24.60 45.55 11.29
C GLY A 68 24.79 46.80 12.16
N GLN A 69 23.91 46.98 13.14
CA GLN A 69 24.01 48.00 14.18
C GLN A 69 24.12 47.33 15.55
N LEU A 70 24.99 47.86 16.41
CA LEU A 70 25.05 47.46 17.81
C LEU A 70 24.65 48.60 18.73
N GLU A 71 23.93 48.29 19.79
CA GLU A 71 23.73 49.19 20.92
C GLU A 71 24.21 48.50 22.20
N ARG A 72 25.29 49.03 22.79
CA ARG A 72 25.88 48.52 24.05
C ARG A 72 26.28 47.04 23.96
N GLY A 73 26.89 46.66 22.84
CA GLY A 73 27.37 45.30 22.59
C GLY A 73 26.30 44.33 22.11
N ARG A 74 25.05 44.77 21.92
CA ARG A 74 23.95 43.94 21.43
C ARG A 74 23.56 44.35 20.02
N MET A 75 23.29 43.39 19.14
CA MET A 75 22.76 43.65 17.80
C MET A 75 21.35 44.25 17.90
N VAL A 76 21.06 45.29 17.12
CA VAL A 76 19.73 45.90 17.03
C VAL A 76 19.35 46.16 15.58
N GLY A 77 18.07 46.01 15.26
CA GLY A 77 17.57 46.22 13.90
C GLY A 77 18.00 45.10 12.95
N VAL A 78 18.24 45.42 11.68
CA VAL A 78 18.57 44.41 10.67
C VAL A 78 20.09 44.24 10.54
N ALA A 79 20.56 43.01 10.71
CA ALA A 79 21.90 42.60 10.30
C ALA A 79 21.82 41.79 9.01
N SER A 80 22.61 42.17 8.01
CA SER A 80 22.69 41.46 6.72
C SER A 80 23.98 40.66 6.64
N ALA A 81 23.91 39.39 6.25
CA ALA A 81 25.04 38.58 5.79
C ALA A 81 24.97 38.46 4.26
N PHE A 82 26.13 38.44 3.59
CA PHE A 82 26.25 38.34 2.14
C PHE A 82 27.17 37.19 1.77
N ARG A 83 26.84 36.47 0.70
CA ARG A 83 27.65 35.38 0.17
C ARG A 83 28.76 35.96 -0.70
N ALA A 84 29.98 35.45 -0.53
CA ALA A 84 31.10 35.79 -1.40
C ALA A 84 30.88 35.27 -2.82
N ARG A 85 31.41 35.98 -3.82
CA ARG A 85 31.40 35.51 -5.21
C ARG A 85 32.36 34.34 -5.43
N ASP A 86 33.48 34.38 -4.73
CA ASP A 86 34.55 33.38 -4.75
C ASP A 86 34.72 32.80 -3.34
N ALA A 87 35.52 31.75 -3.17
CA ALA A 87 35.82 31.20 -1.85
C ALA A 87 36.34 32.29 -0.89
N SER A 88 35.78 32.34 0.32
CA SER A 88 36.17 33.31 1.34
C SER A 88 36.32 32.64 2.70
N SER A 89 37.26 33.15 3.49
CA SER A 89 37.47 32.80 4.91
C SER A 89 36.37 33.30 5.84
N GLU A 90 35.51 34.23 5.39
CA GLU A 90 34.39 34.71 6.20
C GLU A 90 33.20 33.76 6.07
N PRO A 91 32.62 33.29 7.19
CA PRO A 91 31.53 32.33 7.15
C PRO A 91 30.26 32.96 6.58
N PHE A 92 29.53 32.17 5.79
CA PHE A 92 28.16 32.43 5.37
C PHE A 92 27.31 31.24 5.83
N PRO A 93 26.06 31.45 6.29
CA PRO A 93 25.20 30.34 6.71
C PRO A 93 25.07 29.26 5.63
N ASP A 94 24.95 28.01 6.07
CA ASP A 94 24.78 26.88 5.18
C ASP A 94 23.33 26.85 4.65
N VAL A 95 23.13 27.52 3.52
CA VAL A 95 21.86 27.67 2.81
C VAL A 95 22.12 27.46 1.30
N PRO A 96 21.09 27.23 0.46
CA PRO A 96 21.28 27.01 -0.97
C PRO A 96 22.14 28.05 -1.66
N ALA A 97 22.87 27.64 -2.70
CA ALA A 97 23.80 28.51 -3.42
C ALA A 97 23.12 29.73 -4.06
N ALA A 98 21.82 29.61 -4.37
CA ALA A 98 21.00 30.69 -4.90
C ALA A 98 20.71 31.82 -3.90
N VAL A 99 20.82 31.56 -2.59
CA VAL A 99 20.69 32.57 -1.54
C VAL A 99 22.01 33.33 -1.43
N VAL A 100 22.01 34.63 -1.74
CA VAL A 100 23.22 35.47 -1.70
C VAL A 100 23.21 36.49 -0.57
N ARG A 101 22.04 36.71 0.07
CA ARG A 101 21.91 37.61 1.21
C ARG A 101 20.89 37.06 2.20
N ILE A 102 21.19 37.21 3.48
CA ILE A 102 20.30 36.88 4.59
C ILE A 102 20.18 38.13 5.47
N ASP A 103 18.96 38.60 5.71
CA ASP A 103 18.68 39.68 6.65
C ASP A 103 18.06 39.08 7.92
N THR A 104 18.75 39.19 9.04
CA THR A 104 18.25 38.81 10.37
C THR A 104 17.83 40.05 11.14
N THR A 105 16.60 40.08 11.63
CA THR A 105 16.07 41.18 12.46
C THR A 105 16.33 40.87 13.92
N TYR A 106 16.90 41.82 14.65
CA TYR A 106 17.21 41.73 16.08
C TYR A 106 16.41 42.75 16.89
N ASP A 107 15.89 42.30 18.03
CA ASP A 107 15.34 43.14 19.10
C ASP A 107 16.13 42.91 20.39
N ASP A 108 16.80 43.95 20.89
CA ASP A 108 17.69 43.92 22.07
C ASP A 108 18.70 42.74 22.10
N GLY A 109 19.27 42.39 20.94
CA GLY A 109 20.23 41.30 20.80
C GLY A 109 19.63 39.92 20.51
N GLU A 110 18.30 39.75 20.55
CA GLU A 110 17.63 38.51 20.19
C GLU A 110 17.17 38.53 18.73
N ALA A 111 17.43 37.45 17.98
CA ALA A 111 16.97 37.33 16.61
C ALA A 111 15.46 37.02 16.58
N VAL A 112 14.67 37.92 16.00
CA VAL A 112 13.19 37.83 15.94
C VAL A 112 12.65 37.55 14.54
N GLY A 113 13.51 37.50 13.52
CA GLY A 113 13.09 37.16 12.15
C GLY A 113 14.26 37.01 11.19
N MET A 114 14.02 36.31 10.08
CA MET A 114 15.00 36.06 9.03
C MET A 114 14.33 36.14 7.66
N ALA A 115 14.98 36.81 6.71
CA ALA A 115 14.58 36.88 5.31
C ALA A 115 15.78 36.53 4.40
N MET A 116 15.55 35.72 3.37
CA MET A 116 16.58 35.27 2.44
C MET A 116 16.36 35.88 1.06
N PHE A 117 17.43 36.23 0.36
CA PHE A 117 17.35 36.92 -0.93
C PHE A 117 18.24 36.29 -1.99
N ASP A 118 17.74 36.31 -3.22
CA ASP A 118 18.49 35.92 -4.41
C ASP A 118 19.41 37.06 -4.92
N ALA A 119 20.14 36.76 -6.01
CA ALA A 119 21.07 37.69 -6.65
C ALA A 119 20.41 38.96 -7.23
N ASP A 120 19.11 38.91 -7.52
CA ASP A 120 18.34 40.06 -8.00
C ASP A 120 17.80 40.91 -6.83
N GLY A 121 18.00 40.46 -5.59
CA GLY A 121 17.52 41.11 -4.37
C GLY A 121 16.05 40.83 -4.08
N THR A 122 15.48 39.80 -4.69
CA THR A 122 14.12 39.32 -4.44
C THR A 122 14.12 38.48 -3.18
N GLU A 123 13.15 38.73 -2.29
CA GLU A 123 12.94 37.89 -1.10
C GLU A 123 12.39 36.53 -1.52
N LEU A 124 13.05 35.47 -1.05
CA LEU A 124 12.66 34.10 -1.31
C LEU A 124 11.67 33.65 -0.23
N ALA A 125 10.51 33.14 -0.66
CA ALA A 125 9.56 32.53 0.25
C ALA A 125 10.17 31.25 0.89
N PRO A 126 9.81 30.89 2.13
CA PRO A 126 10.33 29.69 2.80
C PRO A 126 10.23 28.42 1.95
N GLU A 127 9.14 28.26 1.20
CA GLU A 127 8.92 27.12 0.32
C GLU A 127 9.89 27.08 -0.86
N ALA A 128 10.30 28.24 -1.37
CA ALA A 128 11.29 28.35 -2.44
C ALA A 128 12.68 27.95 -1.93
N VAL A 129 13.03 28.28 -0.69
CA VAL A 129 14.29 27.87 -0.06
C VAL A 129 14.33 26.35 0.11
N ALA A 130 13.29 25.75 0.69
CA ALA A 130 13.18 24.30 0.87
C ALA A 130 13.15 23.51 -0.47
N PHE A 131 12.71 24.14 -1.56
CA PHE A 131 12.83 23.57 -2.89
C PHE A 131 14.27 23.62 -3.41
N LEU A 132 14.98 24.72 -3.20
CA LEU A 132 16.37 24.89 -3.63
C LEU A 132 17.33 23.97 -2.86
N GLU A 133 17.09 23.74 -1.56
CA GLU A 133 17.85 22.77 -0.75
C GLU A 133 17.79 21.37 -1.37
N ARG A 134 16.57 20.90 -1.69
CA ARG A 134 16.38 19.61 -2.37
C ARG A 134 17.07 19.54 -3.73
N MET A 135 17.15 20.65 -4.46
CA MET A 135 17.87 20.67 -5.74
C MET A 135 19.39 20.63 -5.57
N ASP A 136 19.93 21.31 -4.55
CA ASP A 136 21.36 21.27 -4.24
C ASP A 136 21.77 19.87 -3.74
N GLU A 137 20.96 19.21 -2.90
CA GLU A 137 21.17 17.81 -2.49
C GLU A 137 21.21 16.84 -3.70
N VAL A 138 20.26 16.97 -4.63
CA VAL A 138 20.23 16.16 -5.86
C VAL A 138 21.45 16.44 -6.75
N ARG A 139 21.89 17.70 -6.82
CA ARG A 139 23.06 18.09 -7.61
C ARG A 139 24.36 17.60 -6.98
N GLU A 140 24.53 17.73 -5.68
CA GLU A 140 25.70 17.22 -4.96
C GLU A 140 25.78 15.70 -5.04
N ALA A 141 24.66 14.99 -4.92
CA ALA A 141 24.62 13.54 -5.17
C ALA A 141 25.04 13.18 -6.60
N HIS A 142 24.81 14.08 -7.57
CA HIS A 142 25.20 13.88 -8.97
C HIS A 142 26.67 14.27 -9.24
N GLU A 143 27.21 15.28 -8.55
CA GLU A 143 28.57 15.81 -8.76
C GLU A 143 29.65 15.13 -7.88
N ALA A 144 29.27 14.60 -6.70
CA ALA A 144 30.20 13.94 -5.77
C ALA A 144 30.69 12.56 -6.26
N GLU A 145 30.10 12.02 -7.32
CA GLU A 145 30.72 10.93 -8.07
C GLU A 145 31.59 11.50 -9.21
N PRO A 146 32.93 11.52 -9.08
CA PRO A 146 33.79 11.79 -10.22
C PRO A 146 33.61 10.65 -11.21
N SER A 147 32.67 10.80 -12.13
CA SER A 147 32.53 9.94 -13.28
C SER A 147 33.74 10.19 -14.18
N GLU A 148 34.81 9.43 -14.01
CA GLU A 148 35.43 8.91 -15.23
C GLU A 148 34.27 8.28 -16.01
N PRO A 149 33.98 8.70 -17.26
CA PRO A 149 32.88 8.15 -18.02
C PRO A 149 33.13 6.65 -18.15
N TRP A 150 32.46 5.90 -17.29
CA TRP A 150 32.40 4.46 -17.35
C TRP A 150 31.49 4.16 -18.52
N THR A 151 32.03 4.24 -19.74
CA THR A 151 31.48 3.47 -20.84
C THR A 151 32.01 2.06 -20.64
N PRO A 152 31.23 1.10 -20.10
CA PRO A 152 31.61 -0.28 -20.28
C PRO A 152 31.73 -0.43 -21.80
N THR A 153 32.89 -0.85 -22.27
CA THR A 153 33.06 -1.28 -23.66
C THR A 153 32.32 -2.61 -23.80
N LEU A 154 31.00 -2.58 -23.61
CA LEU A 154 30.11 -3.64 -24.03
C LEU A 154 30.44 -3.84 -25.51
N ALA A 155 30.96 -5.02 -25.84
CA ALA A 155 31.23 -5.34 -27.23
C ALA A 155 29.92 -5.14 -27.99
N THR A 156 29.94 -4.29 -29.03
CA THR A 156 28.76 -4.09 -29.87
C THR A 156 28.23 -5.46 -30.29
N PRO A 157 26.99 -5.83 -29.92
CA PRO A 157 26.47 -7.15 -30.23
C PRO A 157 26.44 -7.36 -31.75
N PRO A 158 26.43 -8.62 -32.23
CA PRO A 158 26.20 -8.87 -33.64
C PRO A 158 24.85 -8.26 -34.04
N ARG A 159 24.84 -7.51 -35.15
CA ARG A 159 23.62 -6.86 -35.65
C ARG A 159 22.58 -7.91 -36.04
N PRO A 160 21.36 -7.87 -35.49
CA PRO A 160 20.29 -8.81 -35.83
C PRO A 160 19.82 -8.68 -37.28
N ASP A 161 19.27 -9.76 -37.83
CA ASP A 161 18.60 -9.74 -39.13
C ASP A 161 17.38 -8.80 -39.09
N GLY A 162 17.26 -7.95 -40.11
CA GLY A 162 16.18 -6.94 -40.19
C GLY A 162 16.55 -5.56 -39.67
N VAL A 163 17.65 -5.42 -38.92
CA VAL A 163 18.23 -4.12 -38.57
C VAL A 163 19.05 -3.59 -39.76
N PRO A 164 18.87 -2.32 -40.21
CA PRO A 164 19.61 -1.76 -41.33
C PRO A 164 21.13 -1.88 -41.19
N ALA A 165 21.82 -2.12 -42.31
CA ALA A 165 23.27 -2.35 -42.32
C ALA A 165 24.10 -1.12 -41.88
N ASP A 166 23.48 0.06 -41.90
CA ASP A 166 24.00 1.35 -41.48
C ASP A 166 23.43 1.82 -40.13
N ALA A 167 22.62 1.00 -39.45
CA ALA A 167 22.20 1.29 -38.08
C ALA A 167 23.42 1.28 -37.13
N GLU A 168 23.50 2.28 -36.28
CA GLU A 168 24.53 2.45 -35.26
C GLU A 168 24.01 1.82 -33.96
N PHE A 169 24.90 1.13 -33.22
CA PHE A 169 24.55 0.67 -31.89
C PHE A 169 24.76 1.81 -30.91
N ALA A 170 23.68 2.33 -30.34
CA ALA A 170 23.75 3.36 -29.33
C ALA A 170 24.13 2.72 -27.99
N HIS A 171 25.38 2.95 -27.59
CA HIS A 171 25.92 2.64 -26.26
C HIS A 171 25.53 3.70 -25.21
N ALA A 172 24.60 4.61 -25.54
CA ALA A 172 24.14 5.63 -24.62
C ALA A 172 23.71 4.93 -23.32
N ASP A 173 24.26 5.41 -22.20
CA ASP A 173 24.11 4.98 -20.81
C ASP A 173 23.27 3.71 -20.68
N SER A 174 23.93 2.57 -20.38
CA SER A 174 23.48 1.16 -20.23
C SER A 174 21.97 0.83 -20.30
N TYR A 175 21.11 1.71 -19.79
CA TYR A 175 19.66 1.80 -19.84
C TYR A 175 18.99 1.66 -21.23
N HIS A 176 19.70 1.91 -22.34
CA HIS A 176 19.09 1.93 -23.70
C HIS A 176 19.89 1.23 -24.80
N ALA A 177 20.63 0.18 -24.48
CA ALA A 177 21.35 -0.63 -25.47
C ALA A 177 20.41 -1.05 -26.64
N ARG A 178 20.53 -0.37 -27.78
CA ARG A 178 19.63 -0.53 -28.93
C ARG A 178 20.35 -0.15 -30.22
N TRP A 179 19.88 -0.73 -31.32
CA TRP A 179 20.28 -0.25 -32.63
C TRP A 179 19.45 0.97 -32.98
N GLU A 180 20.05 2.00 -33.56
CA GLU A 180 19.36 3.19 -34.02
C GLU A 180 19.79 3.59 -35.43
N HIS A 181 18.86 4.17 -36.17
CA HIS A 181 19.08 4.60 -37.55
C HIS A 181 18.22 5.81 -37.86
N GLY A 182 18.81 6.83 -38.47
CA GLY A 182 18.13 8.04 -38.91
C GLY A 182 19.12 9.05 -39.46
N ASP A 183 18.60 10.12 -40.05
CA ASP A 183 19.44 11.18 -40.62
C ASP A 183 19.99 12.11 -39.52
N ARG A 184 21.15 12.71 -39.78
CA ARG A 184 21.69 13.80 -38.97
C ARG A 184 21.86 15.06 -39.81
N ILE A 185 21.51 16.21 -39.25
CA ILE A 185 21.83 17.53 -39.82
C ILE A 185 22.63 18.29 -38.78
N ASP A 186 23.83 18.74 -39.15
CA ASP A 186 24.76 19.44 -38.26
C ASP A 186 25.11 18.66 -36.97
N GLY A 187 25.15 17.33 -37.07
CA GLY A 187 25.44 16.42 -35.95
C GLY A 187 24.22 16.06 -35.09
N GLU A 188 23.13 16.80 -35.22
CA GLU A 188 21.89 16.56 -34.49
C GLU A 188 20.97 15.57 -35.22
N LYS A 189 20.22 14.77 -34.46
CA LYS A 189 19.22 13.84 -35.00
C LYS A 189 18.12 14.62 -35.72
N HIS A 190 17.86 14.25 -36.97
CA HIS A 190 16.85 14.88 -37.81
C HIS A 190 16.10 13.83 -38.66
N GLY A 191 14.83 14.10 -38.99
CA GLY A 191 13.99 13.15 -39.72
C GLY A 191 13.49 12.02 -38.83
N VAL A 192 13.08 10.91 -39.44
CA VAL A 192 12.56 9.74 -38.70
C VAL A 192 13.71 8.85 -38.26
N TRP A 193 13.87 8.74 -36.94
CA TRP A 193 14.75 7.81 -36.27
C TRP A 193 13.99 6.55 -35.89
N ARG A 194 14.64 5.41 -36.09
CA ARG A 194 14.13 4.09 -35.74
C ARG A 194 15.05 3.45 -34.73
N TYR A 195 14.46 2.70 -33.80
CA TYR A 195 15.15 2.04 -32.72
C TYR A 195 14.73 0.57 -32.66
N TRP A 196 15.71 -0.33 -32.63
CA TRP A 196 15.49 -1.78 -32.54
C TRP A 196 16.11 -2.34 -31.27
N ALA A 197 15.39 -3.27 -30.63
CA ALA A 197 15.91 -4.05 -29.52
C ALA A 197 17.08 -4.96 -29.95
N LEU A 198 17.76 -5.57 -28.98
CA LEU A 198 18.89 -6.48 -29.22
C LEU A 198 18.53 -7.70 -30.08
N ASN A 199 17.26 -8.09 -30.11
CA ASN A 199 16.77 -9.19 -30.96
C ASN A 199 16.36 -8.75 -32.38
N GLY A 200 16.49 -7.45 -32.71
CA GLY A 200 16.13 -6.89 -34.01
C GLY A 200 14.67 -6.48 -34.17
N ALA A 201 13.84 -6.62 -33.13
CA ALA A 201 12.48 -6.11 -33.16
C ALA A 201 12.49 -4.58 -33.14
N LEU A 202 11.72 -3.94 -34.03
CA LEU A 202 11.50 -2.50 -34.00
C LEU A 202 10.70 -2.18 -32.73
N VAL A 203 11.25 -1.33 -31.86
CA VAL A 203 10.60 -0.95 -30.58
C VAL A 203 10.10 0.48 -30.60
N MET A 204 10.70 1.36 -31.40
CA MET A 204 10.33 2.77 -31.45
C MET A 204 10.64 3.41 -32.80
N GLU A 205 9.78 4.33 -33.24
CA GLU A 205 10.06 5.31 -34.28
C GLU A 205 9.84 6.71 -33.71
N THR A 206 10.76 7.64 -33.94
CA THR A 206 10.65 9.02 -33.47
C THR A 206 11.00 9.95 -34.61
N ALA A 207 10.13 10.91 -34.94
CA ALA A 207 10.54 12.00 -35.81
C ALA A 207 11.17 13.10 -34.97
N LEU A 208 12.35 13.54 -35.40
CA LEU A 208 13.09 14.63 -34.77
C LEU A 208 13.33 15.76 -35.76
N GLU A 209 13.17 16.99 -35.28
CA GLU A 209 13.55 18.20 -35.98
C GLU A 209 14.64 18.91 -35.18
N ARG A 210 15.91 18.74 -35.58
CA ARG A 210 17.08 19.32 -34.89
C ARG A 210 17.13 18.91 -33.42
N GLY A 211 17.11 17.60 -33.18
CA GLY A 211 17.12 16.99 -31.86
C GLY A 211 15.80 17.08 -31.08
N ARG A 212 14.80 17.85 -31.53
CA ARG A 212 13.50 17.95 -30.85
C ARG A 212 12.52 16.94 -31.40
N VAL A 213 11.84 16.20 -30.53
CA VAL A 213 10.82 15.22 -30.92
C VAL A 213 9.59 15.94 -31.47
N SER A 214 9.15 15.59 -32.67
CA SER A 214 7.87 16.04 -33.24
C SER A 214 6.77 14.99 -33.08
N TRP A 215 7.12 13.70 -33.15
CA TRP A 215 6.26 12.60 -32.74
C TRP A 215 7.09 11.37 -32.36
N SER A 216 6.51 10.47 -31.57
CA SER A 216 7.10 9.19 -31.21
C SER A 216 6.05 8.08 -31.28
N LYS A 217 6.43 6.90 -31.77
CA LYS A 217 5.63 5.67 -31.78
C LYS A 217 6.41 4.57 -31.10
N THR A 218 5.76 3.82 -30.24
CA THR A 218 6.33 2.58 -29.68
C THR A 218 5.64 1.37 -30.30
N TYR A 219 6.35 0.25 -30.35
CA TYR A 219 5.90 -0.97 -31.00
C TYR A 219 5.96 -2.14 -30.02
N ARG A 220 4.98 -3.02 -30.10
CA ARG A 220 4.98 -4.31 -29.42
C ARG A 220 5.96 -5.27 -30.10
N ALA A 221 6.37 -6.32 -29.39
CA ALA A 221 7.20 -7.39 -29.95
C ALA A 221 6.64 -8.01 -31.26
N GLY A 222 5.30 -8.01 -31.44
CA GLY A 222 4.63 -8.46 -32.66
C GLY A 222 4.52 -7.44 -33.81
N GLY A 223 5.06 -6.23 -33.67
CA GLY A 223 5.09 -5.18 -34.70
C GLY A 223 3.87 -4.26 -34.77
N GLY A 224 2.86 -4.44 -33.90
CA GLY A 224 1.75 -3.50 -33.75
C GLY A 224 2.16 -2.26 -32.94
N ILE A 225 1.63 -1.09 -33.29
CA ILE A 225 1.85 0.15 -32.53
C ILE A 225 1.24 -0.03 -31.13
N ALA A 226 2.03 0.23 -30.09
CA ALA A 226 1.55 0.26 -28.71
C ALA A 226 1.06 1.66 -28.35
N THR A 227 1.90 2.67 -28.59
CA THR A 227 1.59 4.07 -28.29
C THR A 227 2.04 5.00 -29.40
N HIS A 228 1.41 6.17 -29.50
CA HIS A 228 1.75 7.23 -30.44
C HIS A 228 1.60 8.59 -29.75
N LEU A 229 2.73 9.26 -29.56
CA LEU A 229 2.83 10.62 -29.05
C LEU A 229 3.02 11.59 -30.22
N ARG A 230 2.19 12.61 -30.32
CA ARG A 230 2.33 13.70 -31.30
C ARG A 230 2.50 15.02 -30.57
N VAL A 231 3.59 15.72 -30.84
CA VAL A 231 3.78 17.09 -30.34
C VAL A 231 3.01 18.03 -31.26
N VAL A 232 2.07 18.77 -30.69
CA VAL A 232 1.23 19.76 -31.36
C VAL A 232 1.80 21.15 -31.10
N ASP A 233 1.67 22.05 -32.07
CA ASP A 233 2.14 23.44 -31.95
C ASP A 233 1.68 24.08 -30.63
N GLY A 234 2.62 24.66 -29.89
CA GLY A 234 2.40 25.23 -28.55
C GLY A 234 2.88 24.37 -27.38
N GLY A 235 3.54 23.24 -27.63
CA GLY A 235 4.11 22.37 -26.58
C GLY A 235 3.12 21.34 -26.01
N ALA A 236 1.86 21.39 -26.46
CA ALA A 236 0.88 20.37 -26.13
C ALA A 236 1.21 19.04 -26.83
N SER A 237 0.97 17.91 -26.17
CA SER A 237 1.19 16.58 -26.76
C SER A 237 -0.09 15.76 -26.76
N LEU A 238 -0.41 15.11 -27.89
CA LEU A 238 -1.47 14.12 -27.97
C LEU A 238 -0.83 12.73 -27.82
N TYR A 239 -1.22 12.00 -26.79
CA TYR A 239 -0.82 10.63 -26.53
C TYR A 239 -1.96 9.69 -26.89
N GLU A 240 -1.70 8.70 -27.74
CA GLU A 240 -2.67 7.68 -28.16
C GLU A 240 -2.12 6.30 -27.78
N ALA A 241 -2.94 5.47 -27.14
CA ALA A 241 -2.63 4.07 -26.86
C ALA A 241 -3.53 3.17 -27.72
N PHE A 242 -2.98 2.07 -28.25
CA PHE A 242 -3.69 1.16 -29.14
C PHE A 242 -3.78 -0.23 -28.52
N ALA A 243 -4.91 -0.92 -28.69
CA ALA A 243 -5.06 -2.34 -28.34
C ALA A 243 -4.21 -3.25 -29.27
N PRO A 244 -4.00 -4.54 -28.91
CA PRO A 244 -3.21 -5.48 -29.72
C PRO A 244 -3.70 -5.68 -31.16
N ASP A 245 -4.99 -5.49 -31.42
CA ASP A 245 -5.59 -5.57 -32.76
C ASP A 245 -5.41 -4.28 -33.59
N GLY A 246 -4.78 -3.25 -33.00
CA GLY A 246 -4.54 -1.94 -33.63
C GLY A 246 -5.66 -0.93 -33.43
N THR A 247 -6.72 -1.27 -32.69
CA THR A 247 -7.81 -0.34 -32.37
C THR A 247 -7.32 0.69 -31.35
N LEU A 248 -7.70 1.97 -31.49
CA LEU A 248 -7.39 3.01 -30.51
C LEU A 248 -8.09 2.67 -29.18
N ALA A 249 -7.31 2.50 -28.11
CA ALA A 249 -7.81 2.21 -26.78
C ALA A 249 -8.21 3.51 -26.06
N TYR A 250 -7.32 4.51 -26.03
CA TYR A 250 -7.60 5.84 -25.48
C TYR A 250 -6.66 6.90 -26.06
N ALA A 251 -7.02 8.17 -25.91
CA ALA A 251 -6.19 9.31 -26.28
C ALA A 251 -6.26 10.43 -25.23
N ILE A 252 -5.10 10.93 -24.81
CA ILE A 252 -4.96 11.98 -23.79
C ILE A 252 -4.23 13.17 -24.42
N ARG A 253 -4.73 14.38 -24.21
CA ARG A 253 -4.04 15.61 -24.61
C ARG A 253 -3.41 16.28 -23.40
N TYR A 254 -2.08 16.35 -23.39
CA TYR A 254 -1.30 17.12 -22.44
C TYR A 254 -1.19 18.57 -22.93
N GLY A 255 -1.76 19.53 -22.20
CA GLY A 255 -1.53 20.97 -22.36
C GLY A 255 -0.73 21.53 -21.17
N THR A 256 -0.22 22.75 -21.28
CA THR A 256 0.52 23.39 -20.18
C THR A 256 -0.36 23.82 -19.01
N ASP A 257 -1.69 23.92 -19.19
CA ASP A 257 -2.58 24.47 -18.15
C ASP A 257 -3.96 23.83 -18.01
N ASP A 258 -4.34 22.79 -18.78
CA ASP A 258 -5.56 22.01 -18.56
C ASP A 258 -5.49 20.66 -19.32
N VAL A 259 -5.81 19.55 -18.65
CA VAL A 259 -5.98 18.23 -19.26
C VAL A 259 -7.41 18.13 -19.79
N LEU A 260 -7.56 17.98 -21.10
CA LEU A 260 -8.86 17.73 -21.73
C LEU A 260 -8.86 16.28 -22.25
N GLU A 261 -9.53 15.38 -21.55
CA GLU A 261 -9.77 14.02 -22.03
C GLU A 261 -10.95 14.01 -23.00
N ILE A 262 -10.81 13.26 -24.11
CA ILE A 262 -11.90 13.01 -25.05
C ILE A 262 -12.10 11.50 -25.05
N GLY A 263 -13.22 11.05 -24.49
CA GLY A 263 -13.59 9.64 -24.47
C GLY A 263 -14.05 9.16 -25.86
N ALA A 264 -13.92 7.87 -26.12
CA ALA A 264 -14.52 7.25 -27.32
C ALA A 264 -16.06 7.45 -27.39
N ASP A 265 -16.69 7.70 -26.24
CA ASP A 265 -18.12 7.91 -26.07
C ASP A 265 -18.61 9.35 -26.36
N ASP A 266 -17.70 10.33 -26.49
CA ASP A 266 -18.06 11.70 -26.90
C ASP A 266 -18.48 11.80 -28.38
N ILE A 267 -18.42 10.68 -29.10
CA ILE A 267 -18.98 10.47 -30.43
C ILE A 267 -20.30 9.71 -30.27
N LEU A 268 -21.40 10.44 -30.09
CA LEU A 268 -22.74 9.86 -30.04
C LEU A 268 -23.09 9.11 -31.34
N GLU A 269 -23.19 7.79 -31.25
CA GLU A 269 -23.91 6.96 -32.21
C GLU A 269 -25.43 7.14 -32.05
N GLU A 270 -26.17 7.35 -33.14
CA GLU A 270 -27.50 6.77 -33.27
C GLU A 270 -27.74 6.20 -34.67
N ARG A 271 -28.21 4.95 -34.69
CA ARG A 271 -28.36 4.06 -35.85
C ARG A 271 -29.38 4.57 -36.88
N ILE A 272 -28.98 4.57 -38.15
CA ILE A 272 -29.89 4.26 -39.28
C ILE A 272 -29.19 3.23 -40.17
N PHE A 273 -29.69 1.98 -40.18
CA PHE A 273 -29.24 0.97 -41.13
C PHE A 273 -29.64 1.34 -42.57
N GLN A 274 -28.68 1.32 -43.52
CA GLN A 274 -28.81 0.57 -44.79
C GLN A 274 -27.48 0.39 -45.59
N ARG A 275 -27.07 -0.88 -45.62
CA ARG A 275 -26.46 -1.74 -46.66
C ARG A 275 -25.07 -1.51 -47.31
N ASP A 276 -24.50 -0.31 -47.47
CA ASP A 276 -23.33 -0.19 -48.38
C ASP A 276 -22.05 0.45 -47.77
N GLY A 277 -21.88 0.50 -46.45
CA GLY A 277 -20.56 0.69 -45.82
C GLY A 277 -19.82 2.02 -46.10
N GLN A 278 -20.52 3.12 -46.42
CA GLN A 278 -19.90 4.45 -46.50
C GLN A 278 -20.55 5.46 -45.55
N LEU A 279 -19.71 6.13 -44.75
CA LEU A 279 -20.10 7.22 -43.84
C LEU A 279 -20.56 8.43 -44.66
N ARG A 280 -21.79 8.91 -44.46
CA ARG A 280 -22.36 10.04 -45.23
C ARG A 280 -22.66 11.31 -44.44
N ARG A 281 -22.73 11.29 -43.10
CA ARG A 281 -23.10 12.46 -42.28
C ARG A 281 -22.54 12.38 -40.86
N ALA A 282 -22.26 13.54 -40.27
CA ALA A 282 -22.05 13.74 -38.84
C ALA A 282 -22.91 14.92 -38.36
N MET A 283 -23.49 14.82 -37.17
CA MET A 283 -24.16 15.93 -36.48
C MET A 283 -23.35 16.30 -35.25
N LEU A 284 -23.07 17.59 -35.09
CA LEU A 284 -22.45 18.11 -33.88
C LEU A 284 -23.47 18.95 -33.09
N ARG A 285 -23.50 18.76 -31.77
CA ARG A 285 -24.27 19.58 -30.85
C ARG A 285 -23.30 20.48 -30.11
N ALA A 286 -23.35 21.78 -30.38
CA ALA A 286 -22.60 22.78 -29.62
C ALA A 286 -23.58 23.59 -28.76
N THR A 287 -23.17 23.87 -27.54
CA THR A 287 -23.88 24.81 -26.65
C THR A 287 -22.97 26.02 -26.53
N ASP A 288 -23.49 27.20 -26.89
CA ASP A 288 -22.74 28.44 -26.73
C ASP A 288 -22.90 29.01 -25.31
N ASP A 289 -22.18 30.10 -25.02
CA ASP A 289 -22.17 30.77 -23.71
C ASP A 289 -23.54 31.33 -23.28
N ALA A 290 -24.53 31.35 -24.19
CA ALA A 290 -25.92 31.74 -23.90
C ALA A 290 -26.82 30.53 -23.55
N GLY A 291 -26.28 29.31 -23.55
CA GLY A 291 -27.02 28.08 -23.32
C GLY A 291 -27.87 27.64 -24.53
N GLU A 292 -27.72 28.29 -25.70
CA GLU A 292 -28.50 27.93 -26.87
C GLU A 292 -27.84 26.76 -27.61
N ARG A 293 -28.62 25.69 -27.80
CA ARG A 293 -28.15 24.46 -28.45
C ARG A 293 -28.33 24.58 -29.95
N THR A 294 -27.24 24.67 -30.70
CA THR A 294 -27.30 24.61 -32.16
C THR A 294 -26.89 23.23 -32.67
N LEU A 295 -27.69 22.72 -33.61
CA LEU A 295 -27.43 21.49 -34.34
C LEU A 295 -26.91 21.88 -35.73
N ARG A 296 -25.71 21.43 -36.09
CA ARG A 296 -25.17 21.64 -37.44
C ARG A 296 -24.85 20.31 -38.11
N GLU A 297 -25.32 20.19 -39.36
CA GLU A 297 -25.12 19.01 -40.20
C GLU A 297 -23.89 19.23 -41.09
N TYR A 298 -22.97 18.25 -41.12
CA TYR A 298 -21.77 18.30 -41.96
C TYR A 298 -21.84 17.24 -43.07
N GLY A 299 -21.43 17.65 -44.27
CA GLY A 299 -21.39 16.79 -45.46
C GLY A 299 -20.06 16.05 -45.66
N PRO A 300 -20.02 14.99 -46.51
CA PRO A 300 -18.78 14.28 -46.82
C PRO A 300 -17.75 15.21 -47.48
N GLY A 301 -16.58 15.36 -46.85
CA GLY A 301 -15.46 16.15 -47.36
C GLY A 301 -15.27 17.53 -46.73
N GLU A 302 -16.14 17.94 -45.79
CA GLU A 302 -15.89 19.13 -44.98
C GLU A 302 -14.88 18.83 -43.87
N ARG A 303 -13.83 19.66 -43.76
CA ARG A 303 -12.75 19.51 -42.78
C ARG A 303 -13.07 20.36 -41.55
N LEU A 304 -13.23 19.75 -40.39
CA LEU A 304 -13.29 20.45 -39.11
C LEU A 304 -11.89 20.98 -38.77
N VAL A 305 -11.76 22.28 -38.57
CA VAL A 305 -10.56 22.93 -38.05
C VAL A 305 -11.01 23.80 -36.87
N PHE A 306 -10.51 23.52 -35.67
CA PHE A 306 -10.70 24.37 -34.52
C PHE A 306 -9.60 25.44 -34.53
N GLU A 307 -9.96 26.70 -34.78
CA GLU A 307 -9.09 27.84 -34.53
C GLU A 307 -9.49 28.47 -33.20
N ASN A 308 -8.62 28.39 -32.19
CA ASN A 308 -8.78 29.16 -30.96
C ASN A 308 -8.42 30.62 -31.23
N VAL A 309 -9.40 31.51 -31.05
CA VAL A 309 -9.16 32.95 -30.96
C VAL A 309 -8.65 33.24 -29.54
N ALA A 310 -7.38 33.60 -29.42
CA ALA A 310 -6.84 34.16 -28.19
C ALA A 310 -7.46 35.54 -27.93
N VAL A 311 -7.96 35.79 -26.72
CA VAL A 311 -8.25 37.15 -26.25
C VAL A 311 -7.38 37.44 -25.03
N ALA A 312 -6.36 38.26 -25.26
CA ALA A 312 -5.55 38.90 -24.23
C ALA A 312 -6.08 40.31 -23.93
N GLY A 313 -6.12 40.68 -22.66
CA GLY A 313 -6.03 42.07 -22.21
C GLY A 313 -7.35 42.78 -21.86
N GLY A 314 -7.45 43.22 -20.61
CA GLY A 314 -8.60 43.94 -20.10
C GLY A 314 -8.89 45.29 -20.78
N ARG A 315 -10.19 45.61 -20.91
CA ARG A 315 -10.75 46.97 -20.91
C ARG A 315 -12.28 46.91 -20.83
N GLU A 316 -12.81 47.79 -19.99
CA GLU A 316 -14.22 48.13 -19.81
C GLU A 316 -14.89 48.54 -21.15
N LEU A 317 -16.06 47.96 -21.48
CA LEU A 317 -16.90 48.41 -22.60
C LEU A 317 -18.33 48.69 -22.10
N ARG A 318 -18.72 49.96 -22.21
CA ARG A 318 -20.07 50.48 -21.95
C ARG A 318 -20.97 50.17 -23.13
N PHE A 319 -22.16 49.62 -22.85
CA PHE A 319 -23.22 49.48 -23.85
C PHE A 319 -24.06 50.77 -23.90
N HIS A 320 -24.20 51.34 -25.10
CA HIS A 320 -25.30 52.24 -25.43
C HIS A 320 -26.40 51.44 -26.14
N ASP A 321 -27.60 51.73 -25.67
CA ASP A 321 -28.94 51.30 -26.06
C ASP A 321 -29.20 51.36 -27.58
N ASP A 322 -30.14 50.52 -28.05
CA ASP A 322 -31.09 50.76 -29.16
C ASP A 322 -32.03 49.56 -29.37
N GLY A 323 -32.84 49.26 -28.35
CA GLY A 323 -34.28 49.00 -28.48
C GLY A 323 -34.81 47.78 -29.26
N ARG A 324 -35.44 46.86 -28.52
CA ARG A 324 -36.88 46.50 -28.67
C ARG A 324 -37.39 45.62 -27.51
N HIS A 325 -38.54 46.04 -26.96
CA HIS A 325 -39.36 45.48 -25.86
C HIS A 325 -39.74 43.97 -26.08
N VAL A 326 -40.10 43.13 -25.10
CA VAL A 326 -41.12 43.24 -24.03
C VAL A 326 -40.88 42.15 -22.96
N LEU A 327 -41.07 42.54 -21.70
CA LEU A 327 -41.13 41.73 -20.47
C LEU A 327 -42.40 40.86 -20.40
N THR A 328 -42.33 39.59 -19.98
CA THR A 328 -43.31 38.98 -19.03
C THR A 328 -42.68 37.77 -18.33
N VAL A 329 -42.59 37.88 -17.01
CA VAL A 329 -42.29 36.82 -16.03
C VAL A 329 -43.61 36.22 -15.55
N PHE A 330 -43.65 34.90 -15.34
CA PHE A 330 -44.57 34.28 -14.37
C PHE A 330 -43.76 33.41 -13.40
N ALA A 331 -44.03 33.59 -12.12
CA ALA A 331 -43.47 32.90 -10.96
C ALA A 331 -44.50 31.92 -10.36
N ALA A 332 -44.00 30.96 -9.57
CA ALA A 332 -44.63 30.32 -8.40
C ALA A 332 -43.48 29.63 -7.62
N ASP A 333 -43.03 30.17 -6.47
CA ASP A 333 -43.44 29.91 -5.05
C ASP A 333 -42.78 28.63 -4.48
N GLU A 334 -42.17 28.51 -3.28
CA GLU A 334 -41.97 29.34 -2.07
C GLU A 334 -40.89 28.66 -1.13
N PRO A 335 -40.49 29.22 0.05
CA PRO A 335 -39.11 29.15 0.64
C PRO A 335 -38.97 28.63 2.11
N SER A 336 -37.73 28.56 2.65
CA SER A 336 -37.40 29.00 4.04
C SER A 336 -35.88 29.13 4.34
N ARG A 337 -35.53 30.08 5.23
CA ARG A 337 -34.21 30.61 5.66
C ARG A 337 -33.75 30.10 7.03
N SER A 338 -32.45 30.21 7.37
CA SER A 338 -31.92 31.08 8.46
C SER A 338 -30.40 31.00 8.69
N SER A 339 -29.80 32.12 9.13
CA SER A 339 -28.38 32.38 9.43
C SER A 339 -28.22 32.93 10.86
N ALA A 340 -27.10 32.70 11.57
CA ALA A 340 -26.56 33.59 12.63
C ALA A 340 -25.14 33.19 13.11
N THR A 341 -24.39 34.15 13.68
CA THR A 341 -22.99 34.10 14.14
C THR A 341 -22.83 34.87 15.48
N VAL A 342 -21.82 34.55 16.33
CA VAL A 342 -20.88 35.46 17.11
C VAL A 342 -20.54 35.12 18.62
N HIS A 343 -19.21 34.99 18.90
CA HIS A 343 -18.24 35.31 20.03
C HIS A 343 -18.45 35.08 21.57
N GLY A 344 -17.44 34.45 22.25
CA GLY A 344 -16.40 35.11 23.12
C GLY A 344 -16.19 34.78 24.64
N ALA A 345 -15.03 34.17 24.99
CA ALA A 345 -13.97 34.53 26.00
C ALA A 345 -14.02 34.28 27.55
N THR A 346 -12.99 33.51 28.02
CA THR A 346 -11.96 33.73 29.11
C THR A 346 -12.12 33.56 30.67
N GLU A 347 -11.13 32.79 31.23
CA GLU A 347 -10.23 32.94 32.43
C GLU A 347 -10.58 32.55 33.90
N ARG A 348 -9.79 31.60 34.50
CA ARG A 348 -8.89 31.79 35.69
C ARG A 348 -8.16 30.53 36.25
N THR A 349 -6.98 30.79 36.83
CA THR A 349 -5.89 29.93 37.39
C THR A 349 -6.07 29.51 38.87
N MET A 350 -5.58 28.32 39.30
CA MET A 350 -4.83 28.07 40.58
C MET A 350 -4.28 26.62 40.71
N SER A 351 -3.26 26.45 41.55
CA SER A 351 -2.22 25.39 41.59
C SER A 351 -2.29 24.36 42.74
N ILE A 352 -1.48 23.27 42.61
CA ILE A 352 -0.66 22.54 43.62
C ILE A 352 -0.94 21.02 43.82
N ASP A 353 0.19 20.30 43.71
CA ASP A 353 0.73 19.07 44.30
C ASP A 353 0.41 17.65 43.83
N ALA A 354 1.52 16.90 43.85
CA ALA A 354 1.81 15.65 43.20
C ALA A 354 1.74 14.46 44.15
N SER A 355 1.53 13.28 43.56
CA SER A 355 2.34 12.07 43.78
C SER A 355 1.68 10.90 43.06
N GLY A 356 2.42 10.32 42.12
CA GLY A 356 2.81 8.91 42.06
C GLY A 356 1.74 7.91 41.59
N ILE A 357 2.04 7.18 40.51
CA ILE A 357 2.08 5.70 40.44
C ILE A 357 2.41 5.28 38.99
N ASP A 358 3.32 4.29 38.92
CA ASP A 358 3.68 3.43 37.78
C ASP A 358 2.49 2.62 37.23
N ALA A 359 2.42 2.46 35.91
CA ALA A 359 2.08 1.17 35.30
C ALA A 359 2.32 1.18 33.78
N ASP A 360 2.88 0.05 33.38
CA ASP A 360 3.45 -0.33 32.10
C ASP A 360 2.45 -1.19 31.28
N ILE A 361 2.79 -1.35 30.00
CA ILE A 361 2.34 -2.34 29.01
C ILE A 361 0.99 -2.11 28.29
N GLY A 362 1.11 -1.87 26.97
CA GLY A 362 0.13 -2.33 25.98
C GLY A 362 -0.26 -1.37 24.85
N SER A 363 0.67 -0.84 24.04
CA SER A 363 0.28 -0.04 22.85
C SER A 363 1.33 0.04 21.73
N ARG A 364 1.83 -1.09 21.21
CA ARG A 364 2.81 -1.09 20.10
C ARG A 364 2.28 -1.51 18.71
N GLU A 365 1.09 -2.09 18.56
CA GLU A 365 0.72 -2.72 17.28
C GLU A 365 -0.11 -1.88 16.29
N ALA A 366 -0.56 -0.67 16.64
CA ALA A 366 -1.52 0.06 15.78
C ALA A 366 -0.92 1.15 14.85
N PHE A 367 0.40 1.36 14.75
CA PHE A 367 0.95 2.61 14.21
C PHE A 367 2.07 2.46 13.16
N ARG A 368 1.74 2.23 11.88
CA ARG A 368 2.74 2.34 10.78
C ARG A 368 2.31 3.00 9.46
N PHE A 369 1.12 3.63 9.36
CA PHE A 369 0.71 4.30 8.11
C PHE A 369 0.59 5.82 8.22
N LEU A 370 1.72 6.52 8.41
CA LEU A 370 1.99 7.91 7.97
C LEU A 370 3.41 8.29 8.41
N PRO A 371 4.25 8.95 7.58
CA PRO A 371 5.55 9.44 8.04
C PRO A 371 5.33 10.45 9.17
N GLY A 372 5.81 10.15 10.37
CA GLY A 372 5.57 10.97 11.58
C GLY A 372 5.94 12.45 11.41
N ARG A 373 6.89 12.76 10.52
CA ARG A 373 7.28 14.14 10.16
C ARG A 373 6.20 14.92 9.41
N LEU A 374 5.45 14.26 8.52
CA LEU A 374 4.39 14.91 7.74
C LEU A 374 3.15 15.18 8.61
N PHE A 375 2.86 14.25 9.52
CA PHE A 375 1.72 14.35 10.43
C PHE A 375 1.92 15.43 11.50
N GLY A 376 3.11 15.49 12.13
CA GLY A 376 3.44 16.53 13.12
C GLY A 376 3.37 17.95 12.56
N ALA A 377 3.81 18.16 11.31
CA ALA A 377 3.73 19.45 10.62
C ALA A 377 2.29 19.87 10.30
N VAL A 378 1.47 18.95 9.78
CA VAL A 378 0.05 19.20 9.47
C VAL A 378 -0.75 19.53 10.74
N VAL A 379 -0.41 18.89 11.86
CA VAL A 379 -1.08 19.13 13.15
C VAL A 379 -0.67 20.45 13.78
N ALA A 380 0.58 20.89 13.61
CA ALA A 380 1.07 22.17 14.13
C ALA A 380 0.31 23.38 13.52
N ASP A 381 -0.22 23.22 12.31
CA ASP A 381 -1.00 24.25 11.60
C ASP A 381 -2.50 24.23 11.93
N LEU A 382 -2.99 23.25 12.71
CA LEU A 382 -4.40 23.21 13.10
C LEU A 382 -4.72 24.34 14.10
N PRO A 383 -5.82 25.09 13.90
CA PRO A 383 -6.21 26.14 14.81
C PRO A 383 -6.57 25.55 16.17
N ARG A 384 -5.75 25.85 17.19
CA ARG A 384 -5.95 25.31 18.53
C ARG A 384 -7.26 25.81 19.15
N PRO A 385 -8.09 24.91 19.72
CA PRO A 385 -9.28 25.27 20.49
C PRO A 385 -8.94 26.24 21.62
N GLU A 386 -9.88 27.12 21.98
CA GLU A 386 -9.69 28.07 23.09
C GLU A 386 -9.23 27.39 24.40
N PRO A 387 -9.77 26.23 24.81
CA PRO A 387 -9.28 25.51 26.00
C PRO A 387 -7.81 25.08 25.89
N VAL A 388 -7.36 24.61 24.72
CA VAL A 388 -5.96 24.18 24.49
C VAL A 388 -5.02 25.39 24.43
N ARG A 389 -5.44 26.50 23.81
CA ARG A 389 -4.66 27.76 23.82
C ARG A 389 -4.49 28.32 25.23
N ALA A 390 -5.55 28.30 26.03
CA ALA A 390 -5.49 28.71 27.43
C ALA A 390 -4.61 27.78 28.27
N PHE A 391 -4.63 26.46 27.99
CA PHE A 391 -3.77 25.47 28.62
C PHE A 391 -2.29 25.75 28.36
N VAL A 392 -1.93 25.93 27.09
CA VAL A 392 -0.55 26.21 26.65
C VAL A 392 -0.03 27.52 27.25
N ALA A 393 -0.84 28.57 27.26
CA ALA A 393 -0.46 29.85 27.85
C ALA A 393 -0.18 29.74 29.37
N ALA A 394 -0.87 28.84 30.07
CA ALA A 394 -0.65 28.57 31.49
C ALA A 394 0.47 27.53 31.74
N HIS A 395 0.79 26.70 30.74
CA HIS A 395 1.72 25.57 30.85
C HIS A 395 2.64 25.51 29.61
N PRO A 396 3.68 26.37 29.54
CA PRO A 396 4.54 26.46 28.35
C PRO A 396 5.26 25.15 27.98
N TRP A 397 5.44 24.24 28.95
CA TRP A 397 5.98 22.90 28.70
C TRP A 397 5.10 22.07 27.77
N ALA A 398 3.80 22.38 27.65
CA ALA A 398 2.91 21.70 26.73
C ALA A 398 3.28 21.93 25.24
N GLU A 399 4.09 22.96 24.95
CA GLU A 399 4.64 23.21 23.63
C GLU A 399 6.07 22.68 23.44
N ALA A 400 6.76 22.31 24.51
CA ALA A 400 8.08 21.71 24.40
C ALA A 400 7.96 20.34 23.72
N VAL A 401 8.78 20.12 22.70
CA VAL A 401 8.88 18.83 22.02
C VAL A 401 9.66 17.89 22.96
N ASP A 402 9.05 16.80 23.42
CA ASP A 402 9.78 15.79 24.19
C ASP A 402 10.68 15.00 23.20
N PRO A 403 12.01 14.98 23.39
CA PRO A 403 12.92 14.23 22.53
C PRO A 403 12.67 12.71 22.56
N ARG A 404 11.94 12.19 23.55
CA ARG A 404 11.55 10.78 23.67
C ARG A 404 10.23 10.47 22.96
N SER A 405 9.59 11.45 22.34
CA SER A 405 8.37 11.25 21.55
C SER A 405 8.67 10.31 20.36
N PRO A 406 7.85 9.26 20.13
CA PRO A 406 7.98 8.40 18.95
C PRO A 406 7.69 9.15 17.64
N VAL A 407 7.20 10.40 17.73
CA VAL A 407 6.91 11.27 16.58
C VAL A 407 7.66 12.59 16.78
N PRO A 408 8.70 12.88 15.98
CA PRO A 408 9.44 14.14 16.05
C PRO A 408 8.49 15.32 15.90
N HIS A 409 8.63 16.34 16.75
CA HIS A 409 7.82 17.58 16.75
C HIS A 409 6.36 17.46 17.26
N THR A 410 5.95 16.30 17.79
CA THR A 410 4.66 16.21 18.51
C THR A 410 4.85 16.60 19.97
N ASN A 411 4.06 17.56 20.43
CA ASN A 411 4.00 18.02 21.82
C ASN A 411 2.57 17.85 22.36
N VAL A 412 2.42 18.09 23.66
CA VAL A 412 1.16 17.88 24.38
C VAL A 412 0.04 18.78 23.84
N ALA A 413 0.38 20.00 23.44
CA ALA A 413 -0.53 20.93 22.77
C ALA A 413 -1.08 20.37 21.45
N ASN A 414 -0.21 19.77 20.64
CA ASN A 414 -0.59 19.15 19.37
C ASN A 414 -1.45 17.92 19.60
N ALA A 415 -1.10 17.06 20.55
CA ALA A 415 -1.89 15.89 20.93
C ALA A 415 -3.29 16.24 21.47
N MET A 416 -3.43 17.30 22.26
CA MET A 416 -4.74 17.81 22.69
C MET A 416 -5.55 18.43 21.56
N THR A 417 -4.89 19.11 20.62
CA THR A 417 -5.55 19.69 19.44
C THR A 417 -6.08 18.60 18.52
N ILE A 418 -5.32 17.51 18.37
CA ILE A 418 -5.73 16.29 17.66
C ILE A 418 -7.01 15.70 18.27
N LEU A 419 -7.11 15.59 19.61
CA LEU A 419 -8.30 15.05 20.28
C LEU A 419 -9.60 15.83 20.05
N THR A 420 -9.49 17.08 19.61
CA THR A 420 -10.63 17.94 19.29
C THR A 420 -10.98 17.98 17.82
N SER A 421 -10.17 17.33 16.98
CA SER A 421 -10.46 17.22 15.56
C SER A 421 -11.55 16.20 15.31
N ASP A 422 -12.42 16.44 14.32
CA ASP A 422 -13.45 15.52 13.88
C ASP A 422 -12.89 14.32 13.05
N LEU A 423 -11.58 14.07 13.14
CA LEU A 423 -10.89 13.02 12.38
C LEU A 423 -11.02 11.67 13.10
N PRO A 424 -11.61 10.63 12.49
CA PRO A 424 -11.92 9.35 13.15
C PRO A 424 -10.71 8.62 13.78
N TYR A 425 -9.51 8.81 13.21
CA TYR A 425 -8.25 8.15 13.65
C TYR A 425 -7.38 9.02 14.56
N ALA A 426 -7.68 10.33 14.67
CA ALA A 426 -6.94 11.25 15.52
C ALA A 426 -7.12 10.91 17.01
N TYR A 427 -8.23 10.29 17.38
CA TYR A 427 -8.54 9.95 18.77
C TYR A 427 -7.50 9.00 19.39
N GLY A 428 -7.27 7.82 18.78
CA GLY A 428 -6.31 6.85 19.29
C GLY A 428 -4.89 7.42 19.34
N PHE A 429 -4.50 8.19 18.32
CA PHE A 429 -3.19 8.82 18.25
C PHE A 429 -3.02 9.92 19.30
N GLY A 430 -4.01 10.80 19.49
CA GLY A 430 -3.98 11.85 20.51
C GLY A 430 -3.90 11.25 21.92
N LEU A 431 -4.54 10.12 22.17
CA LEU A 431 -4.49 9.42 23.46
C LEU A 431 -3.14 8.78 23.74
N VAL A 432 -2.60 8.03 22.78
CA VAL A 432 -1.29 7.39 22.90
C VAL A 432 -0.20 8.45 23.00
N ALA A 433 -0.30 9.53 22.22
CA ALA A 433 0.62 10.66 22.32
C ALA A 433 0.52 11.34 23.70
N LEU A 434 -0.67 11.60 24.24
CA LEU A 434 -0.77 12.19 25.59
C LEU A 434 -0.27 11.25 26.69
N GLY A 435 -0.53 9.94 26.59
CA GLY A 435 -0.03 8.94 27.53
C GLY A 435 1.50 8.84 27.52
N ASN A 436 2.13 8.98 26.34
CA ASN A 436 3.58 8.94 26.19
C ASN A 436 4.27 10.28 26.50
N LEU A 437 3.60 11.41 26.25
CA LEU A 437 4.17 12.76 26.39
C LEU A 437 3.95 13.38 27.78
N MET A 438 3.06 12.81 28.60
CA MET A 438 2.66 13.41 29.87
C MET A 438 2.91 12.48 31.04
N ALA A 439 3.66 12.97 32.03
CA ALA A 439 3.69 12.37 33.35
C ALA A 439 2.28 12.42 34.01
N PRO A 440 1.95 11.53 34.96
CA PRO A 440 0.65 11.50 35.64
C PRO A 440 0.23 12.85 36.25
N GLU A 441 1.17 13.64 36.75
CA GLU A 441 0.94 15.00 37.27
C GLU A 441 0.57 16.00 36.17
N GLN A 442 1.18 15.86 34.99
CA GLN A 442 0.88 16.68 33.81
C GLN A 442 -0.50 16.33 33.25
N LEU A 443 -0.87 15.05 33.22
CA LEU A 443 -2.20 14.56 32.84
C LEU A 443 -3.29 15.14 33.76
N ARG A 444 -3.02 15.23 35.07
CA ARG A 444 -3.91 15.90 36.05
C ARG A 444 -4.06 17.40 35.79
N GLN A 445 -2.99 18.08 35.37
CA GLN A 445 -3.05 19.51 34.98
C GLN A 445 -3.85 19.72 33.69
N ALA A 446 -3.83 18.75 32.78
CA ALA A 446 -4.59 18.73 31.54
C ALA A 446 -6.07 18.36 31.70
N ALA A 447 -6.43 17.65 32.76
CA ALA A 447 -7.78 17.12 32.98
C ALA A 447 -8.90 18.18 32.85
N PRO A 448 -8.79 19.42 33.38
CA PRO A 448 -9.82 20.45 33.20
C PRO A 448 -10.02 20.87 31.74
N VAL A 449 -8.96 20.80 30.93
CA VAL A 449 -8.99 21.12 29.49
C VAL A 449 -9.63 19.96 28.76
N LEU A 450 -9.23 18.71 29.01
CA LEU A 450 -9.88 17.52 28.47
C LEU A 450 -11.37 17.45 28.84
N LEU A 451 -11.73 17.86 30.06
CA LEU A 451 -13.12 18.01 30.53
C LEU A 451 -13.88 19.15 29.85
N ALA A 452 -13.23 20.27 29.54
CA ALA A 452 -13.83 21.35 28.76
C ALA A 452 -14.01 20.96 27.27
N LEU A 453 -13.13 20.10 26.76
CA LEU A 453 -13.23 19.49 25.44
C LEU A 453 -14.33 18.43 25.38
N ARG A 454 -14.68 17.80 26.51
CA ARG A 454 -15.80 16.86 26.69
C ARG A 454 -17.12 17.34 26.08
N GLU A 455 -17.45 18.61 26.29
CA GLU A 455 -18.70 19.20 25.82
C GLU A 455 -18.65 19.60 24.34
N GLN A 456 -17.46 19.58 23.73
CA GLN A 456 -17.23 19.98 22.34
C GLN A 456 -17.14 18.78 21.39
N SER A 457 -16.89 17.56 21.92
CA SER A 457 -16.80 16.33 21.12
C SER A 457 -17.32 15.11 21.90
N PRO A 458 -18.18 14.25 21.29
CA PRO A 458 -18.59 12.97 21.87
C PRO A 458 -17.40 12.06 22.22
N HIS A 459 -16.28 12.21 21.52
CA HIS A 459 -15.06 11.43 21.75
C HIS A 459 -14.29 11.91 22.98
N ALA A 460 -14.30 13.22 23.25
CA ALA A 460 -13.78 13.76 24.50
C ALA A 460 -14.66 13.37 25.72
N ALA A 461 -15.96 13.12 25.50
CA ALA A 461 -16.85 12.53 26.51
C ALA A 461 -16.44 11.10 26.90
N ALA A 462 -16.18 10.24 25.92
CA ALA A 462 -15.69 8.88 26.15
C ALA A 462 -14.32 8.86 26.87
N LEU A 463 -13.41 9.77 26.53
CA LEU A 463 -12.12 9.92 27.20
C LEU A 463 -12.26 10.32 28.67
N VAL A 464 -13.14 11.28 28.98
CA VAL A 464 -13.39 11.70 30.36
C VAL A 464 -13.98 10.58 31.19
N ASP A 465 -14.89 9.81 30.61
CA ASP A 465 -15.53 8.69 31.30
C ASP A 465 -14.51 7.55 31.54
N TRP A 466 -13.60 7.31 30.59
CA TRP A 466 -12.47 6.38 30.74
C TRP A 466 -11.42 6.87 31.76
N LEU A 467 -11.05 8.15 31.76
CA LEU A 467 -10.10 8.72 32.74
C LEU A 467 -10.69 8.76 34.15
N ALA A 468 -11.99 9.08 34.28
CA ALA A 468 -12.69 9.01 35.57
C ALA A 468 -12.73 7.57 36.11
N HIS A 469 -12.79 6.58 35.23
CA HIS A 469 -12.68 5.17 35.58
C HIS A 469 -11.23 4.76 35.95
N ALA A 470 -10.24 5.13 35.14
CA ALA A 470 -8.82 4.82 35.35
C ALA A 470 -8.24 5.48 36.62
N LEU A 471 -8.75 6.66 36.99
CA LEU A 471 -8.40 7.36 38.23
C LEU A 471 -9.23 6.91 39.45
N GLY A 472 -10.16 5.96 39.27
CA GLY A 472 -10.94 5.36 40.37
C GLY A 472 -12.09 6.22 40.90
N GLU A 473 -12.57 7.20 40.13
CA GLU A 473 -13.58 8.17 40.55
C GLU A 473 -15.02 7.85 40.08
N ALA A 474 -15.25 6.82 39.24
CA ALA A 474 -16.58 6.40 38.78
C ALA A 474 -16.74 4.88 38.50
N GLU A 475 -17.96 4.35 38.72
CA GLU A 475 -18.38 2.99 38.29
C GLU A 475 -18.70 2.94 36.77
N PRO A 476 -18.58 1.78 36.10
CA PRO A 476 -18.71 1.65 34.64
C PRO A 476 -20.15 1.99 34.14
N PRO A 477 -20.32 2.55 32.94
CA PRO A 477 -21.63 3.01 32.48
C PRO A 477 -22.55 1.84 32.06
N GLU A 478 -23.68 1.69 32.76
CA GLU A 478 -24.87 0.98 32.29
C GLU A 478 -25.69 1.94 31.42
N HIS A 479 -25.84 1.68 30.11
CA HIS A 479 -27.05 1.93 29.29
C HIS A 479 -26.77 1.76 27.78
N ALA A 480 -27.24 0.65 27.21
CA ALA A 480 -27.55 0.51 25.80
C ALA A 480 -28.72 -0.48 25.66
N ASP A 481 -29.89 -0.13 26.18
CA ASP A 481 -31.15 -0.79 25.85
C ASP A 481 -32.32 0.06 26.39
N ASP A 482 -32.96 0.83 25.51
CA ASP A 482 -34.40 1.09 25.61
C ASP A 482 -34.97 1.72 24.34
N GLY A 483 -35.97 1.05 23.76
CA GLY A 483 -36.71 1.53 22.59
C GLY A 483 -37.89 0.63 22.22
N GLY A 484 -38.93 0.58 23.04
CA GLY A 484 -40.18 -0.15 22.76
C GLY A 484 -41.19 0.60 21.87
N ILE A 485 -41.96 -0.15 21.07
CA ILE A 485 -43.29 0.22 20.53
C ILE A 485 -44.30 -0.92 20.80
N ASP A 486 -45.47 -0.52 21.30
CA ASP A 486 -46.59 -1.33 21.79
C ASP A 486 -47.42 -1.99 20.66
N LEU A 487 -47.47 -3.34 20.67
CA LEU A 487 -48.18 -4.21 19.70
C LEU A 487 -49.63 -4.57 20.10
N ALA A 488 -50.21 -3.94 21.12
CA ALA A 488 -51.56 -4.29 21.60
C ALA A 488 -52.71 -3.87 20.65
N ALA A 489 -52.45 -3.31 19.47
CA ALA A 489 -53.47 -2.83 18.52
C ALA A 489 -53.70 -3.69 17.26
N MET A 490 -53.01 -4.83 17.07
CA MET A 490 -53.14 -5.64 15.84
C MET A 490 -53.72 -7.06 16.04
N ALA A 491 -54.19 -7.42 17.23
CA ALA A 491 -54.64 -8.78 17.55
C ALA A 491 -56.16 -9.07 17.40
N ALA A 492 -56.90 -8.39 16.50
CA ALA A 492 -58.36 -8.54 16.46
C ALA A 492 -59.02 -8.90 15.11
N SER A 493 -58.28 -9.18 14.03
CA SER A 493 -58.90 -9.44 12.70
C SER A 493 -58.69 -10.82 12.07
N GLU A 494 -57.82 -11.70 12.59
CA GLU A 494 -57.46 -12.95 11.85
C GLU A 494 -57.98 -14.27 12.45
N VAL A 495 -58.68 -14.23 13.59
CA VAL A 495 -59.23 -15.45 14.22
C VAL A 495 -60.49 -15.98 13.51
N ALA A 496 -61.03 -15.26 12.52
CA ALA A 496 -62.22 -15.67 11.77
C ALA A 496 -61.92 -16.54 10.52
N ALA A 497 -60.70 -16.52 9.97
CA ALA A 497 -60.36 -17.25 8.74
C ALA A 497 -60.00 -18.73 8.97
N LEU A 498 -59.41 -19.07 10.11
CA LEU A 498 -58.93 -20.43 10.42
C LEU A 498 -60.05 -21.45 10.71
N ARG A 499 -61.27 -21.01 11.03
CA ARG A 499 -62.41 -21.91 11.29
C ARG A 499 -63.07 -22.48 10.01
N SER A 500 -62.71 -21.98 8.82
CA SER A 500 -63.28 -22.38 7.52
C SER A 500 -62.54 -23.53 6.82
N VAL A 501 -61.32 -23.86 7.26
CA VAL A 501 -60.48 -24.92 6.67
C VAL A 501 -60.70 -26.26 7.39
N ALA A 502 -60.83 -26.24 8.73
CA ALA A 502 -61.07 -27.43 9.55
C ALA A 502 -62.42 -28.13 9.25
N ALA A 503 -63.38 -27.43 8.64
CA ALA A 503 -64.68 -27.98 8.24
C ALA A 503 -64.63 -28.77 6.91
N ARG A 504 -63.62 -28.52 6.05
CA ARG A 504 -63.50 -29.15 4.72
C ARG A 504 -62.73 -30.47 4.74
N VAL A 505 -61.82 -30.66 5.69
CA VAL A 505 -61.05 -31.90 5.87
C VAL A 505 -61.92 -33.04 6.43
N ARG A 506 -62.97 -32.72 7.21
CA ARG A 506 -63.88 -33.74 7.76
C ARG A 506 -64.85 -34.35 6.73
N ALA A 507 -64.89 -33.85 5.50
CA ALA A 507 -65.87 -34.24 4.48
C ALA A 507 -65.36 -35.28 3.46
N ALA A 508 -64.11 -35.75 3.55
CA ALA A 508 -63.47 -36.58 2.51
C ALA A 508 -62.99 -37.97 2.99
N GLY A 509 -63.90 -38.86 3.42
CA GLY A 509 -63.75 -40.33 3.35
C GLY A 509 -62.82 -41.06 4.35
N ASP A 510 -63.18 -42.32 4.68
CA ASP A 510 -62.64 -43.15 5.79
C ASP A 510 -61.33 -43.91 5.43
N PRO A 511 -60.22 -43.69 6.16
CA PRO A 511 -58.90 -44.31 5.91
C PRO A 511 -58.84 -45.84 6.09
N ASN A 512 -59.77 -46.44 6.83
CA ASN A 512 -59.66 -47.84 7.22
C ASN A 512 -59.83 -48.83 6.06
N ARG A 513 -60.43 -48.42 4.94
CA ARG A 513 -60.59 -49.26 3.74
C ARG A 513 -59.31 -49.46 2.92
N VAL A 514 -58.30 -48.61 3.12
CA VAL A 514 -57.03 -48.67 2.39
C VAL A 514 -56.08 -49.70 3.02
N LEU A 515 -56.17 -49.88 4.33
CA LEU A 515 -55.34 -50.84 5.08
C LEU A 515 -55.72 -52.30 4.77
N ASP A 516 -57.00 -52.59 4.52
CA ASP A 516 -57.47 -53.93 4.14
C ASP A 516 -56.95 -54.38 2.75
N ALA A 517 -56.55 -53.45 1.87
CA ALA A 517 -56.04 -53.75 0.54
C ALA A 517 -54.55 -54.16 0.52
N LEU A 518 -53.81 -53.91 1.61
CA LEU A 518 -52.37 -54.21 1.72
C LEU A 518 -52.07 -55.68 2.12
N GLU A 519 -53.11 -56.49 2.38
CA GLU A 519 -52.95 -57.91 2.70
C GLU A 519 -53.01 -58.84 1.47
N ASP A 520 -53.17 -58.29 0.25
CA ASP A 520 -53.19 -59.05 -1.02
C ASP A 520 -51.77 -59.16 -1.64
N PRO A 521 -51.25 -60.38 -1.93
CA PRO A 521 -49.87 -60.59 -2.36
C PRO A 521 -49.53 -60.16 -3.81
N ASP A 522 -50.44 -59.51 -4.54
CA ASP A 522 -50.15 -58.98 -5.88
C ASP A 522 -49.42 -57.61 -5.80
N ALA A 523 -48.14 -57.58 -6.20
CA ALA A 523 -47.22 -56.45 -6.04
C ALA A 523 -47.72 -55.14 -6.68
N THR A 524 -48.55 -55.22 -7.71
CA THR A 524 -49.10 -54.03 -8.40
C THR A 524 -50.16 -53.30 -7.54
N VAL A 525 -50.90 -54.04 -6.72
CA VAL A 525 -51.90 -53.50 -5.80
C VAL A 525 -51.21 -52.82 -4.62
N VAL A 526 -50.12 -53.41 -4.12
CA VAL A 526 -49.32 -52.88 -3.00
C VAL A 526 -48.64 -51.55 -3.38
N LEU A 527 -48.10 -51.43 -4.60
CA LEU A 527 -47.46 -50.19 -5.07
C LEU A 527 -48.45 -49.04 -5.28
N THR A 528 -49.67 -49.35 -5.74
CA THR A 528 -50.73 -48.36 -5.92
C THR A 528 -51.28 -47.87 -4.57
N ALA A 529 -51.39 -48.77 -3.57
CA ALA A 529 -51.80 -48.43 -2.22
C ALA A 529 -50.73 -47.62 -1.45
N LEU A 530 -49.44 -47.91 -1.67
CA LEU A 530 -48.33 -47.14 -1.09
C LEU A 530 -48.25 -45.72 -1.66
N GLY A 531 -48.47 -45.54 -2.97
CA GLY A 531 -48.56 -44.21 -3.57
C GLY A 531 -49.69 -43.36 -2.98
N ALA A 532 -50.86 -43.96 -2.77
CA ALA A 532 -52.00 -43.26 -2.16
C ALA A 532 -51.82 -42.92 -0.67
N LEU A 533 -50.99 -43.67 0.06
CA LEU A 533 -50.67 -43.39 1.48
C LEU A 533 -49.60 -42.30 1.65
N ILE A 534 -48.66 -42.23 0.70
CA ILE A 534 -47.64 -41.17 0.64
C ILE A 534 -48.31 -39.82 0.30
N ASP A 535 -49.25 -39.81 -0.63
CA ASP A 535 -50.02 -38.59 -0.98
C ASP A 535 -50.99 -38.15 0.15
N ALA A 536 -51.27 -39.00 1.15
CA ALA A 536 -52.20 -38.74 2.24
C ALA A 536 -51.53 -38.45 3.61
N GLU A 537 -50.19 -38.37 3.67
CA GLU A 537 -49.41 -38.09 4.89
C GLU A 537 -49.74 -38.97 6.12
N VAL A 538 -50.01 -40.26 5.92
CA VAL A 538 -50.38 -41.16 7.02
C VAL A 538 -49.13 -41.78 7.67
N THR A 539 -48.84 -41.41 8.92
CA THR A 539 -47.66 -41.84 9.69
C THR A 539 -47.96 -42.96 10.70
N ASP A 540 -48.56 -44.07 10.25
CA ASP A 540 -48.85 -45.22 11.13
C ASP A 540 -47.66 -46.20 11.19
N GLU A 541 -47.22 -46.55 12.40
CA GLU A 541 -46.13 -47.48 12.68
C GLU A 541 -46.34 -48.89 12.08
N ARG A 542 -47.60 -49.27 11.82
CA ARG A 542 -47.94 -50.51 11.11
C ARG A 542 -47.48 -50.51 9.66
N VAL A 543 -47.43 -49.34 9.00
CA VAL A 543 -46.94 -49.19 7.62
C VAL A 543 -45.42 -49.41 7.60
N ALA A 544 -44.69 -48.79 8.52
CA ALA A 544 -43.25 -49.00 8.68
C ALA A 544 -42.91 -50.46 9.04
N ALA A 545 -43.78 -51.15 9.81
CA ALA A 545 -43.61 -52.56 10.13
C ALA A 545 -43.95 -53.51 8.96
N ALA A 546 -44.85 -53.11 8.05
CA ALA A 546 -45.17 -53.86 6.83
C ALA A 546 -44.05 -53.74 5.79
N VAL A 547 -43.53 -52.52 5.56
CA VAL A 547 -42.41 -52.26 4.64
C VAL A 547 -41.15 -53.02 5.06
N ARG A 548 -40.81 -52.99 6.37
CA ARG A 548 -39.68 -53.76 6.91
C ARG A 548 -39.83 -55.27 6.73
N ARG A 549 -41.06 -55.79 6.75
CA ARG A 549 -41.34 -57.23 6.51
C ARG A 549 -41.19 -57.62 5.04
N ILE A 550 -41.63 -56.74 4.13
CA ILE A 550 -41.51 -56.94 2.68
C ILE A 550 -40.03 -56.89 2.26
N ALA A 551 -39.25 -55.95 2.80
CA ALA A 551 -37.81 -55.84 2.57
C ALA A 551 -37.00 -57.08 3.05
N ALA A 552 -37.56 -57.86 3.99
CA ALA A 552 -36.90 -59.04 4.56
C ALA A 552 -37.35 -60.38 3.92
N ALA A 553 -38.33 -60.37 3.02
CA ALA A 553 -38.81 -61.60 2.39
C ALA A 553 -37.87 -62.05 1.25
N PRO A 554 -37.58 -63.37 1.11
CA PRO A 554 -36.72 -63.87 0.04
C PRO A 554 -37.41 -63.69 -1.32
N LEU A 555 -36.71 -63.04 -2.25
CA LEU A 555 -37.22 -62.75 -3.59
C LEU A 555 -37.44 -64.04 -4.40
N PRO A 556 -38.50 -64.10 -5.23
CA PRO A 556 -38.69 -65.20 -6.16
C PRO A 556 -37.53 -65.21 -7.19
N PRO A 557 -37.09 -66.38 -7.66
CA PRO A 557 -35.94 -66.48 -8.55
C PRO A 557 -36.28 -65.95 -9.95
N GLY A 558 -35.69 -64.81 -10.34
CA GLY A 558 -35.84 -64.27 -11.69
C GLY A 558 -35.47 -62.79 -11.87
N ASP A 559 -35.55 -61.97 -10.82
CA ASP A 559 -35.29 -60.53 -10.91
C ASP A 559 -33.90 -60.14 -10.38
N ASP A 560 -33.29 -59.11 -10.98
CA ASP A 560 -31.95 -58.62 -10.63
C ASP A 560 -31.94 -58.03 -9.20
N PRO A 561 -31.15 -58.60 -8.27
CA PRO A 561 -31.09 -58.15 -6.87
C PRO A 561 -30.64 -56.70 -6.70
N ALA A 562 -29.98 -56.09 -7.69
CA ALA A 562 -29.50 -54.72 -7.62
C ALA A 562 -30.64 -53.69 -7.66
N ASP A 563 -31.61 -53.85 -8.56
CA ASP A 563 -32.71 -52.88 -8.75
C ASP A 563 -33.69 -52.89 -7.57
N VAL A 564 -34.00 -54.07 -7.03
CA VAL A 564 -34.91 -54.17 -5.88
C VAL A 564 -34.24 -53.65 -4.60
N ARG A 565 -32.92 -53.86 -4.43
CA ARG A 565 -32.17 -53.29 -3.28
C ARG A 565 -32.05 -51.78 -3.37
N ASP A 566 -31.89 -51.22 -4.57
CA ASP A 566 -31.82 -49.78 -4.79
C ASP A 566 -33.17 -49.08 -4.54
N VAL A 567 -34.29 -49.73 -4.90
CA VAL A 567 -35.64 -49.24 -4.55
C VAL A 567 -35.93 -49.34 -3.05
N VAL A 568 -35.51 -50.43 -2.39
CA VAL A 568 -35.67 -50.60 -0.93
C VAL A 568 -34.76 -49.65 -0.15
N ALA A 569 -33.54 -49.38 -0.62
CA ALA A 569 -32.62 -48.40 -0.01
C ALA A 569 -33.16 -46.98 -0.12
N ARG A 570 -33.72 -46.59 -1.27
CA ARG A 570 -34.37 -45.29 -1.44
C ARG A 570 -35.64 -45.15 -0.59
N ALA A 571 -36.43 -46.22 -0.47
CA ALA A 571 -37.60 -46.21 0.41
C ALA A 571 -37.21 -46.14 1.90
N ALA A 572 -36.10 -46.78 2.31
CA ALA A 572 -35.58 -46.68 3.67
C ALA A 572 -35.02 -45.29 3.99
N ALA A 573 -34.28 -44.68 3.05
CA ALA A 573 -33.81 -43.31 3.15
C ALA A 573 -34.97 -42.31 3.26
N ALA A 574 -36.01 -42.47 2.42
CA ALA A 574 -37.20 -41.62 2.48
C ALA A 574 -37.99 -41.76 3.80
N VAL A 575 -38.05 -42.97 4.40
CA VAL A 575 -38.67 -43.18 5.72
C VAL A 575 -37.82 -42.58 6.85
N GLN A 576 -36.50 -42.57 6.70
CA GLN A 576 -35.57 -41.97 7.65
C GLN A 576 -35.62 -40.44 7.58
N GLU A 577 -35.72 -39.88 6.37
CA GLU A 577 -35.99 -38.46 6.11
C GLU A 577 -37.37 -38.04 6.65
N ALA A 578 -38.41 -38.87 6.51
CA ALA A 578 -39.73 -38.59 7.08
C ALA A 578 -39.73 -38.63 8.62
N GLY A 579 -38.90 -39.48 9.23
CA GLY A 579 -38.67 -39.49 10.68
C GLY A 579 -37.94 -38.23 11.17
N LEU A 580 -36.94 -37.77 10.42
CA LEU A 580 -36.24 -36.50 10.65
C LEU A 580 -37.21 -35.31 10.52
N PHE A 581 -38.07 -35.35 9.50
CA PHE A 581 -39.08 -34.33 9.24
C PHE A 581 -40.12 -34.24 10.35
N ALA A 582 -40.57 -35.38 10.89
CA ALA A 582 -41.52 -35.43 12.03
C ALA A 582 -40.92 -34.91 13.34
N GLN A 583 -39.62 -35.11 13.58
CA GLN A 583 -38.91 -34.53 14.73
C GLN A 583 -38.76 -33.01 14.58
N LEU A 584 -38.37 -32.52 13.41
CA LEU A 584 -38.26 -31.09 13.11
C LEU A 584 -39.61 -30.37 13.25
N LEU A 585 -40.71 -30.97 12.74
CA LEU A 585 -42.07 -30.45 12.91
C LEU A 585 -42.54 -30.47 14.37
N GLY A 586 -42.06 -31.40 15.18
CA GLY A 586 -42.30 -31.43 16.62
C GLY A 586 -41.70 -30.22 17.33
N TRP A 587 -40.42 -29.93 17.06
CA TRP A 587 -39.72 -28.77 17.61
C TRP A 587 -40.34 -27.44 17.18
N PHE A 588 -40.78 -27.33 15.92
CA PHE A 588 -41.53 -26.16 15.43
C PHE A 588 -42.92 -26.03 16.06
N ARG A 589 -43.63 -27.14 16.35
CA ARG A 589 -44.94 -27.11 17.02
C ARG A 589 -44.87 -26.72 18.49
N ASP A 590 -43.76 -27.04 19.14
CA ASP A 590 -43.58 -26.81 20.58
C ASP A 590 -43.03 -25.42 20.90
N GLY A 591 -42.80 -24.57 19.88
CA GLY A 591 -42.39 -23.17 20.06
C GLY A 591 -41.01 -23.05 20.70
N ALA A 592 -40.05 -23.90 20.31
CA ALA A 592 -38.68 -23.77 20.77
C ALA A 592 -38.07 -22.49 20.21
N ASP A 593 -37.94 -21.46 21.06
CA ASP A 593 -37.36 -20.16 20.71
C ASP A 593 -35.86 -20.25 20.34
N ASP A 594 -35.23 -21.42 20.48
CA ASP A 594 -33.85 -21.70 20.06
C ASP A 594 -33.77 -23.07 19.34
N LEU A 595 -33.86 -23.02 18.00
CA LEU A 595 -33.69 -24.17 17.10
C LEU A 595 -32.21 -24.47 16.80
N ALA A 596 -31.28 -23.57 17.13
CA ALA A 596 -29.87 -23.70 16.76
C ALA A 596 -29.18 -24.82 17.55
N ALA A 597 -29.36 -24.84 18.88
CA ALA A 597 -28.70 -25.82 19.73
C ALA A 597 -29.08 -27.29 19.44
N PRO A 598 -30.37 -27.66 19.21
CA PRO A 598 -30.74 -29.02 18.85
C PRO A 598 -30.22 -29.46 17.47
N LEU A 599 -30.20 -28.55 16.49
CA LEU A 599 -29.72 -28.82 15.13
C LEU A 599 -28.19 -28.95 15.08
N LEU A 600 -27.45 -28.14 15.83
CA LEU A 600 -26.00 -28.29 16.04
C LEU A 600 -25.67 -29.61 16.76
N ALA A 601 -26.43 -29.98 17.78
CA ALA A 601 -26.25 -31.26 18.46
C ALA A 601 -26.48 -32.46 17.52
N LEU A 602 -27.45 -32.36 16.61
CA LEU A 602 -27.72 -33.36 15.59
C LEU A 602 -26.61 -33.43 14.53
N ALA A 603 -26.10 -32.27 14.05
CA ALA A 603 -24.98 -32.20 13.12
C ALA A 603 -23.67 -32.74 13.73
N ARG A 604 -23.52 -32.66 15.06
CA ARG A 604 -22.39 -33.22 15.82
C ARG A 604 -22.52 -34.72 16.11
N ALA A 605 -23.67 -35.35 15.81
CA ALA A 605 -23.86 -36.78 16.09
C ALA A 605 -23.00 -37.67 15.15
N PRO A 606 -22.39 -38.76 15.65
CA PRO A 606 -21.54 -39.63 14.85
C PRO A 606 -22.28 -40.24 13.65
N GLY A 607 -21.68 -40.15 12.45
CA GLY A 607 -22.22 -40.74 11.22
C GLY A 607 -23.23 -39.88 10.46
N VAL A 608 -23.44 -38.63 10.88
CA VAL A 608 -24.27 -37.66 10.15
C VAL A 608 -23.40 -36.92 9.13
N ASP A 609 -23.81 -36.93 7.86
CA ASP A 609 -23.18 -36.16 6.79
C ASP A 609 -23.59 -34.69 6.93
N ARG A 610 -22.67 -33.86 7.41
CA ARG A 610 -22.91 -32.44 7.72
C ARG A 610 -23.17 -31.61 6.46
N THR A 611 -22.57 -31.97 5.34
CA THR A 611 -22.81 -31.31 4.05
C THR A 611 -24.24 -31.58 3.59
N ALA A 612 -24.72 -32.82 3.74
CA ALA A 612 -26.10 -33.17 3.43
C ALA A 612 -27.11 -32.47 4.37
N VAL A 613 -26.77 -32.27 5.65
CA VAL A 613 -27.60 -31.51 6.60
C VAL A 613 -27.63 -30.02 6.25
N ALA A 614 -26.51 -29.41 5.90
CA ALA A 614 -26.45 -28.01 5.47
C ALA A 614 -27.23 -27.78 4.16
N GLU A 615 -27.09 -28.68 3.19
CA GLU A 615 -27.83 -28.63 1.92
C GLU A 615 -29.34 -28.82 2.15
N PHE A 616 -29.72 -29.74 3.05
CA PHE A 616 -31.11 -29.92 3.48
C PHE A 616 -31.68 -28.65 4.12
N LEU A 617 -30.96 -27.98 5.02
CA LEU A 617 -31.41 -26.74 5.66
C LEU A 617 -31.59 -25.60 4.63
N ARG A 618 -30.67 -25.47 3.67
CA ARG A 618 -30.78 -24.50 2.57
C ARG A 618 -31.99 -24.79 1.67
N LEU A 619 -32.19 -26.05 1.28
CA LEU A 619 -33.34 -26.46 0.48
C LEU A 619 -34.66 -26.32 1.25
N PHE A 620 -34.66 -26.59 2.56
CA PHE A 620 -35.81 -26.40 3.43
C PHE A 620 -36.21 -24.92 3.51
N ALA A 621 -35.25 -24.03 3.73
CA ALA A 621 -35.46 -22.58 3.69
C ALA A 621 -36.00 -22.13 2.33
N GLN A 622 -35.41 -22.62 1.23
CA GLN A 622 -35.85 -22.27 -0.14
C GLN A 622 -37.28 -22.74 -0.46
N ARG A 623 -37.66 -23.94 -0.01
CA ARG A 623 -38.87 -24.63 -0.48
C ARG A 623 -40.09 -24.41 0.41
N ASN A 624 -39.91 -24.28 1.72
CA ASN A 624 -41.02 -24.14 2.67
C ASN A 624 -41.29 -22.70 3.10
N LEU A 625 -40.30 -21.81 3.01
CA LEU A 625 -40.47 -20.38 3.32
C LEU A 625 -40.83 -19.54 2.08
N GLY A 626 -41.30 -20.15 0.98
CA GLY A 626 -41.46 -19.50 -0.32
C GLY A 626 -42.04 -18.09 -0.25
N LEU A 627 -41.19 -17.06 -0.40
CA LEU A 627 -41.58 -15.68 -0.15
C LEU A 627 -41.06 -14.73 -1.22
N GLN A 628 -42.01 -13.93 -1.72
CA GLN A 628 -41.72 -12.58 -2.20
C GLN A 628 -41.28 -11.74 -0.98
N ALA A 629 -40.17 -11.03 -1.15
CA ALA A 629 -39.33 -10.44 -0.13
C ALA A 629 -39.96 -9.59 1.02
N PRO A 630 -41.08 -8.84 0.91
CA PRO A 630 -41.33 -7.79 1.89
C PRO A 630 -41.93 -8.22 3.24
N LEU A 631 -42.31 -9.48 3.44
CA LEU A 631 -42.97 -9.94 4.68
C LEU A 631 -42.07 -10.77 5.60
N ALA A 632 -40.89 -11.20 5.12
CA ALA A 632 -39.99 -12.09 5.84
C ALA A 632 -39.02 -11.35 6.78
N GLU A 633 -38.60 -10.13 6.41
CA GLU A 633 -37.65 -9.31 7.19
C GLU A 633 -38.19 -8.88 8.55
N GLY A 634 -39.51 -8.83 8.73
CA GLY A 634 -40.12 -8.42 10.00
C GLY A 634 -40.08 -9.47 11.12
N LEU A 635 -39.65 -10.71 10.85
CA LEU A 635 -39.69 -11.82 11.82
C LEU A 635 -38.32 -12.47 12.13
N GLY A 636 -37.22 -12.04 11.51
CA GLY A 636 -35.85 -12.51 11.83
C GLY A 636 -35.53 -14.00 11.58
N LEU A 637 -36.48 -14.80 11.08
CA LEU A 637 -36.36 -16.24 10.91
C LEU A 637 -35.50 -16.73 9.71
N PRO A 638 -35.47 -16.05 8.53
CA PRO A 638 -34.70 -16.54 7.38
C PRO A 638 -33.18 -16.47 7.55
N SER A 639 -32.68 -15.43 8.22
CA SER A 639 -31.23 -15.25 8.45
C SER A 639 -30.70 -16.31 9.39
N GLN A 640 -31.39 -16.59 10.50
CA GLN A 640 -30.96 -17.59 11.50
C GLN A 640 -30.82 -19.00 10.91
N VAL A 641 -31.71 -19.40 9.99
CA VAL A 641 -31.64 -20.74 9.36
C VAL A 641 -30.50 -20.82 8.33
N LEU A 642 -30.21 -19.74 7.62
CA LEU A 642 -29.09 -19.67 6.68
C LEU A 642 -27.75 -19.54 7.41
N GLU A 643 -27.67 -18.70 8.44
CA GLU A 643 -26.52 -18.59 9.35
C GLU A 643 -26.20 -19.94 10.02
N LEU A 644 -27.24 -20.68 10.43
CA LEU A 644 -27.06 -22.03 10.98
C LEU A 644 -26.64 -23.04 9.91
N ALA A 645 -27.17 -22.97 8.70
CA ALA A 645 -26.72 -23.81 7.58
C ALA A 645 -25.25 -23.53 7.24
N ASP A 646 -24.83 -22.26 7.32
CA ASP A 646 -23.45 -21.83 7.09
C ASP A 646 -22.54 -22.18 8.27
N ALA A 647 -23.04 -22.17 9.51
CA ALA A 647 -22.31 -22.64 10.68
C ALA A 647 -22.10 -24.17 10.64
N VAL A 648 -23.13 -24.94 10.26
CA VAL A 648 -23.03 -26.39 10.07
C VAL A 648 -22.14 -26.73 8.87
N ALA A 649 -22.16 -25.92 7.80
CA ALA A 649 -21.24 -26.04 6.69
C ALA A 649 -19.80 -25.71 7.09
N ARG A 650 -19.57 -24.66 7.88
CA ARG A 650 -18.26 -24.31 8.47
C ARG A 650 -17.70 -25.47 9.29
N GLU A 651 -18.49 -26.08 10.18
CA GLU A 651 -18.10 -27.30 10.93
C GLU A 651 -17.95 -28.56 10.05
N GLY A 652 -18.40 -28.53 8.79
CA GLY A 652 -18.32 -29.62 7.82
C GLY A 652 -17.18 -29.49 6.80
N THR A 653 -16.75 -28.27 6.49
CA THR A 653 -15.65 -27.96 5.56
C THR A 653 -14.33 -27.63 6.26
N GLY A 654 -14.37 -27.27 7.54
CA GLY A 654 -13.20 -26.92 8.32
C GLY A 654 -13.43 -27.23 9.79
N VAL A 655 -12.76 -28.25 10.28
CA VAL A 655 -12.30 -28.17 11.66
C VAL A 655 -11.40 -26.93 11.67
N LEU A 656 -11.79 -25.82 12.31
CA LEU A 656 -10.76 -25.00 12.94
C LEU A 656 -10.04 -25.98 13.86
N PRO A 657 -8.78 -26.34 13.59
CA PRO A 657 -8.07 -27.31 14.42
C PRO A 657 -8.18 -26.87 15.89
N GLU A 658 -8.10 -27.82 16.81
CA GLU A 658 -7.70 -27.44 18.18
C GLU A 658 -6.50 -26.50 18.05
N ALA A 659 -6.55 -25.33 18.69
CA ALA A 659 -5.55 -24.28 18.56
C ALA A 659 -4.13 -24.91 18.60
N GLY A 660 -3.31 -24.59 17.59
CA GLY A 660 -1.98 -25.17 17.40
C GLY A 660 -1.89 -26.46 16.55
N GLY A 661 -2.99 -26.96 15.98
CA GLY A 661 -2.96 -28.11 15.05
C GLY A 661 -2.60 -27.74 13.59
N GLU A 662 -1.90 -28.63 12.88
CA GLU A 662 -1.68 -28.54 11.43
C GLU A 662 -2.94 -28.97 10.65
N PHE A 663 -3.29 -28.25 9.58
CA PHE A 663 -4.46 -28.55 8.76
C PHE A 663 -4.26 -28.22 7.26
N PRO A 664 -4.98 -28.89 6.34
CA PRO A 664 -4.89 -28.62 4.92
C PRO A 664 -5.53 -27.28 4.55
N ILE A 665 -4.82 -26.46 3.78
CA ILE A 665 -5.23 -25.11 3.37
C ILE A 665 -5.28 -24.93 1.85
N GLY A 666 -4.65 -25.82 1.08
CA GLY A 666 -4.58 -25.66 -0.38
C GLY A 666 -3.97 -26.85 -1.11
N ARG A 667 -3.78 -26.68 -2.42
CA ARG A 667 -3.15 -27.70 -3.28
C ARG A 667 -2.24 -27.06 -4.33
N VAL A 668 -1.18 -27.75 -4.67
CA VAL A 668 -0.24 -27.37 -5.73
C VAL A 668 0.01 -28.55 -6.65
N THR A 669 0.20 -28.33 -7.95
CA THR A 669 0.72 -29.36 -8.87
C THR A 669 2.02 -28.87 -9.48
N LEU A 670 3.01 -29.74 -9.60
CA LEU A 670 4.34 -29.38 -10.09
C LEU A 670 4.70 -30.20 -11.35
N PRO A 671 4.07 -29.98 -12.51
CA PRO A 671 4.38 -30.75 -13.72
C PRO A 671 5.85 -30.68 -14.14
N SER A 672 6.56 -29.59 -13.81
CA SER A 672 8.01 -29.46 -14.07
C SER A 672 8.88 -30.21 -13.04
N GLY A 673 8.33 -30.54 -11.88
CA GLY A 673 9.09 -31.03 -10.73
C GLY A 673 9.88 -29.94 -9.99
N THR A 674 9.68 -28.67 -10.36
CA THR A 674 10.33 -27.50 -9.76
C THR A 674 9.30 -26.68 -8.99
N LEU A 675 9.44 -26.61 -7.67
CA LEU A 675 8.72 -25.67 -6.82
C LEU A 675 9.48 -24.35 -6.77
N VAL A 676 8.75 -23.25 -6.87
CA VAL A 676 9.19 -21.88 -6.61
C VAL A 676 8.46 -21.38 -5.36
N VAL A 677 9.23 -20.88 -4.40
CA VAL A 677 8.75 -20.19 -3.19
C VAL A 677 9.24 -18.74 -3.25
N THR A 678 8.31 -17.79 -3.31
CA THR A 678 8.63 -16.37 -3.44
C THR A 678 7.46 -15.47 -3.06
N ASP A 679 7.69 -14.16 -3.03
CA ASP A 679 6.67 -13.15 -2.87
C ASP A 679 5.75 -13.09 -4.09
N MET A 680 4.46 -13.31 -3.88
CA MET A 680 3.45 -13.26 -4.94
C MET A 680 3.22 -11.83 -5.47
N GLY A 681 3.32 -10.81 -4.62
CA GLY A 681 3.17 -9.41 -4.99
C GLY A 681 4.28 -8.92 -5.91
N ALA A 682 5.53 -9.32 -5.62
CA ALA A 682 6.68 -9.00 -6.48
C ALA A 682 6.62 -9.66 -7.88
N MET A 683 5.73 -10.64 -8.11
CA MET A 683 5.63 -11.35 -9.39
C MET A 683 5.20 -10.46 -10.57
N GLY A 684 4.83 -9.20 -10.35
CA GLY A 684 4.73 -8.19 -11.41
C GLY A 684 6.03 -8.00 -12.19
N GLN A 685 7.16 -8.34 -11.57
CA GLN A 685 8.48 -8.29 -12.19
C GLN A 685 8.94 -9.62 -12.77
N TRP A 686 8.12 -10.68 -12.69
CA TRP A 686 8.51 -12.00 -13.17
C TRP A 686 8.54 -12.06 -14.70
N SER A 687 9.71 -12.34 -15.28
CA SER A 687 9.90 -12.28 -16.73
C SER A 687 10.00 -13.65 -17.42
N HIS A 688 10.07 -14.76 -16.67
CA HIS A 688 10.31 -16.13 -17.14
C HIS A 688 11.38 -16.24 -18.24
N GLU A 689 11.04 -16.26 -19.53
CA GLU A 689 11.99 -16.33 -20.66
C GLU A 689 12.51 -14.97 -21.09
N ASN A 690 11.83 -13.89 -20.72
CA ASN A 690 12.12 -12.58 -21.24
C ASN A 690 13.32 -11.97 -20.49
N PRO A 691 14.49 -11.81 -21.15
CA PRO A 691 15.66 -11.18 -20.55
C PRO A 691 15.47 -9.66 -20.35
N HIS A 692 14.49 -9.09 -21.05
CA HIS A 692 14.25 -7.67 -21.16
C HIS A 692 12.82 -7.34 -20.79
N PHE A 693 12.66 -6.70 -19.63
CA PHE A 693 11.42 -6.10 -19.11
C PHE A 693 10.81 -6.91 -17.96
N ALA A 694 10.65 -6.20 -16.84
CA ALA A 694 9.31 -5.84 -16.43
C ALA A 694 8.98 -4.44 -17.00
N ASP A 695 7.90 -4.33 -17.77
CA ASP A 695 7.17 -3.07 -18.01
C ASP A 695 6.32 -2.82 -16.78
N VAL A 696 6.94 -2.40 -15.68
CA VAL A 696 6.15 -1.82 -14.60
C VAL A 696 6.13 -0.33 -14.88
N SER A 697 5.18 0.10 -15.70
CA SER A 697 4.86 1.52 -15.90
C SER A 697 4.16 2.14 -14.69
N GLY A 698 4.38 1.64 -13.46
CA GLY A 698 3.51 1.97 -12.34
C GLY A 698 4.02 1.76 -10.91
N SER A 699 5.13 1.04 -10.64
CA SER A 699 5.63 1.00 -9.26
C SER A 699 6.30 2.33 -8.93
N THR A 700 5.57 3.17 -8.21
CA THR A 700 6.02 4.45 -7.66
C THR A 700 7.31 4.30 -6.83
N TRP A 701 7.54 3.10 -6.28
CA TRP A 701 8.68 2.77 -5.44
C TRP A 701 10.03 2.84 -6.17
N ALA A 702 10.14 2.30 -7.39
CA ALA A 702 11.39 2.34 -8.15
C ALA A 702 11.74 3.78 -8.59
N GLY A 703 10.72 4.60 -8.88
CA GLY A 703 10.91 6.02 -9.16
C GLY A 703 11.34 6.84 -7.93
N ALA A 704 10.88 6.45 -6.73
CA ALA A 704 11.18 7.14 -5.48
C ALA A 704 12.61 6.87 -4.96
N MET A 705 13.17 5.68 -5.23
CA MET A 705 14.52 5.33 -4.77
C MET A 705 15.65 5.82 -5.69
N GLY A 706 15.35 6.49 -6.81
CA GLY A 706 16.37 6.96 -7.77
C GLY A 706 17.15 5.84 -8.50
N ALA A 707 16.94 4.57 -8.16
CA ALA A 707 17.49 3.42 -8.87
C ALA A 707 16.78 3.27 -10.22
N THR A 708 17.51 3.44 -11.31
CA THR A 708 16.92 3.42 -12.65
C THR A 708 16.96 2.02 -13.26
N ARG A 709 16.00 1.75 -14.15
CA ARG A 709 15.62 0.45 -14.75
C ARG A 709 16.76 -0.39 -15.38
N GLY A 710 17.97 0.13 -15.51
CA GLY A 710 19.13 -0.55 -16.11
C GLY A 710 20.31 -0.78 -15.16
N ASP A 711 20.11 -0.61 -13.85
CA ASP A 711 21.15 -0.86 -12.87
C ASP A 711 21.34 -2.36 -12.57
N TYR A 712 20.40 -3.23 -12.94
CA TYR A 712 20.49 -4.67 -12.65
C TYR A 712 20.99 -5.48 -13.85
N PHE A 713 22.05 -6.26 -13.63
CA PHE A 713 22.57 -7.23 -14.58
C PHE A 713 23.05 -8.48 -13.87
N ASP A 714 23.11 -9.58 -14.61
CA ASP A 714 23.72 -10.79 -14.10
C ASP A 714 25.24 -10.68 -14.26
N MET A 715 25.97 -11.20 -13.28
CA MET A 715 27.40 -11.39 -13.34
C MET A 715 27.72 -12.84 -13.61
N ARG A 716 28.76 -13.07 -14.39
CA ARG A 716 29.31 -14.39 -14.64
C ARG A 716 30.72 -14.47 -14.06
N VAL A 717 31.00 -15.57 -13.39
CA VAL A 717 32.34 -15.93 -12.92
C VAL A 717 33.06 -16.70 -14.02
N LEU A 718 34.19 -16.16 -14.48
CA LEU A 718 35.03 -16.80 -15.48
C LEU A 718 36.31 -17.32 -14.84
N GLY A 719 36.82 -18.44 -15.37
CA GLY A 719 38.09 -19.02 -14.95
C GLY A 719 37.96 -20.50 -14.59
N ARG A 720 39.09 -21.17 -14.36
CA ARG A 720 39.09 -22.62 -14.08
C ARG A 720 38.43 -22.96 -12.74
N ASP A 721 38.49 -22.04 -11.80
CA ASP A 721 38.01 -22.23 -10.43
C ASP A 721 36.70 -21.47 -10.16
N ALA A 722 35.98 -21.04 -11.21
CA ALA A 722 34.81 -20.15 -11.12
C ALA A 722 33.77 -20.61 -10.07
N THR A 723 33.29 -21.85 -10.15
CA THR A 723 32.27 -22.37 -9.22
C THR A 723 32.78 -22.47 -7.78
N ALA A 724 34.04 -22.89 -7.58
CA ALA A 724 34.63 -23.02 -6.24
C ALA A 724 34.91 -21.64 -5.60
N ALA A 725 35.37 -20.69 -6.42
CA ALA A 725 35.58 -19.30 -6.01
C ALA A 725 34.25 -18.64 -5.62
N LEU A 726 33.18 -18.87 -6.40
CA LEU A 726 31.88 -18.29 -6.10
C LEU A 726 31.27 -18.89 -4.83
N ALA A 727 31.28 -20.22 -4.70
CA ALA A 727 30.73 -20.92 -3.53
C ALA A 727 31.45 -20.58 -2.21
N SER A 728 32.70 -20.11 -2.28
CA SER A 728 33.45 -19.64 -1.10
C SER A 728 33.31 -18.14 -0.84
N PHE A 729 32.86 -17.36 -1.83
CA PHE A 729 32.68 -15.91 -1.71
C PHE A 729 31.28 -15.55 -1.19
N VAL A 730 30.27 -16.21 -1.73
CA VAL A 730 28.85 -16.06 -1.36
C VAL A 730 28.25 -17.44 -1.18
N ARG A 731 27.14 -17.56 -0.45
CA ARG A 731 26.32 -18.79 -0.42
C ARG A 731 25.62 -19.02 -1.78
N ALA A 732 26.38 -19.04 -2.88
CA ALA A 732 25.87 -19.31 -4.21
C ALA A 732 25.89 -20.81 -4.46
N HIS A 733 24.72 -21.34 -4.79
CA HIS A 733 24.55 -22.75 -5.06
C HIS A 733 25.05 -23.06 -6.48
N GLY A 734 26.25 -23.64 -6.59
CA GLY A 734 26.67 -24.50 -7.71
C GLY A 734 26.77 -23.91 -9.12
N THR A 735 26.54 -22.61 -9.32
CA THR A 735 26.61 -21.96 -10.65
C THR A 735 27.84 -21.07 -10.80
N ASP A 736 28.12 -20.64 -12.03
CA ASP A 736 29.07 -19.58 -12.35
C ASP A 736 28.38 -18.21 -12.52
N TYR A 737 27.20 -17.99 -11.91
CA TYR A 737 26.44 -16.74 -12.03
C TYR A 737 26.06 -16.13 -10.68
N ILE A 738 26.04 -14.80 -10.65
CA ILE A 738 25.38 -14.01 -9.61
C ILE A 738 24.28 -13.23 -10.32
N PHE A 739 23.04 -13.42 -9.90
CA PHE A 739 21.88 -12.82 -10.58
C PHE A 739 21.52 -11.46 -10.00
N ASP A 740 20.98 -10.58 -10.84
CA ASP A 740 20.42 -9.27 -10.44
C ASP A 740 21.32 -8.42 -9.54
N VAL A 741 22.57 -8.24 -9.96
CA VAL A 741 23.53 -7.36 -9.30
C VAL A 741 23.27 -5.91 -9.73
N ASN A 742 23.12 -5.02 -8.75
CA ASN A 742 22.99 -3.58 -8.96
C ASN A 742 24.34 -2.94 -9.38
N ALA A 743 24.33 -2.02 -10.35
CA ALA A 743 25.51 -1.44 -10.98
C ALA A 743 26.46 -0.71 -10.01
N PRO A 744 26.01 0.25 -9.19
CA PRO A 744 26.79 0.79 -8.09
C PRO A 744 27.40 -0.28 -7.17
N GLN A 745 26.59 -1.25 -6.71
CA GLN A 745 27.04 -2.31 -5.81
C GLN A 745 28.05 -3.25 -6.49
N SER A 746 27.96 -3.41 -7.82
CA SER A 746 28.83 -4.27 -8.61
C SER A 746 30.29 -3.85 -8.57
N LYS A 747 30.61 -2.54 -8.48
CA LYS A 747 32.02 -2.08 -8.41
C LYS A 747 32.70 -2.60 -7.15
N LYS A 748 32.05 -2.45 -6.00
CA LYS A 748 32.53 -2.97 -4.72
C LYS A 748 32.56 -4.50 -4.73
N GLY A 749 31.49 -5.14 -5.21
CA GLY A 749 31.40 -6.60 -5.31
C GLY A 749 32.47 -7.23 -6.22
N ILE A 750 32.77 -6.63 -7.38
CA ILE A 750 33.84 -7.08 -8.28
C ILE A 750 35.21 -6.96 -7.60
N ALA A 751 35.47 -5.86 -6.90
CA ALA A 751 36.73 -5.64 -6.21
C ALA A 751 36.91 -6.64 -5.05
N GLN A 752 35.85 -6.86 -4.26
CA GLN A 752 35.82 -7.84 -3.18
C GLN A 752 36.00 -9.27 -3.71
N PHE A 753 35.29 -9.66 -4.76
CA PHE A 753 35.44 -10.96 -5.40
C PHE A 753 36.86 -11.18 -5.92
N ARG A 754 37.46 -10.14 -6.53
CA ARG A 754 38.85 -10.19 -6.99
C ARG A 754 39.83 -10.38 -5.84
N ALA A 755 39.66 -9.65 -4.74
CA ALA A 755 40.49 -9.81 -3.55
C ALA A 755 40.36 -11.23 -2.98
N HIS A 756 39.13 -11.73 -2.83
CA HIS A 756 38.83 -13.09 -2.39
C HIS A 756 39.49 -14.16 -3.26
N ALA A 757 39.36 -14.04 -4.59
CA ALA A 757 39.99 -14.96 -5.53
C ALA A 757 41.53 -14.95 -5.43
N GLN A 758 42.13 -13.77 -5.24
CA GLN A 758 43.57 -13.63 -5.05
C GLN A 758 44.05 -14.25 -3.74
N GLU A 759 43.34 -13.99 -2.64
CA GLU A 759 43.66 -14.51 -1.30
C GLU A 759 43.63 -16.04 -1.27
N HIS A 760 42.63 -16.65 -1.90
CA HIS A 760 42.44 -18.10 -1.91
C HIS A 760 43.14 -18.80 -3.08
N GLY A 761 43.82 -18.05 -3.96
CA GLY A 761 44.55 -18.60 -5.10
C GLY A 761 43.67 -19.18 -6.21
N PHE A 762 42.44 -18.70 -6.36
CA PHE A 762 41.52 -19.12 -7.41
C PHE A 762 41.83 -18.43 -8.74
N ASP A 763 41.86 -19.21 -9.84
CA ASP A 763 41.74 -18.68 -11.21
C ASP A 763 40.26 -18.39 -11.50
N ALA A 764 39.78 -17.27 -10.97
CA ALA A 764 38.41 -16.79 -11.13
C ALA A 764 38.34 -15.25 -11.23
N ARG A 765 37.41 -14.73 -12.02
CA ARG A 765 37.08 -13.29 -12.09
C ARG A 765 35.62 -13.07 -12.40
N LEU A 766 35.06 -11.99 -11.88
CA LEU A 766 33.69 -11.56 -12.13
C LEU A 766 33.63 -10.70 -13.41
N GLU A 767 32.72 -11.01 -14.34
CA GLU A 767 32.42 -10.20 -15.52
C GLU A 767 30.90 -10.03 -15.70
N PRO A 768 30.41 -8.86 -16.18
CA PRO A 768 29.00 -8.71 -16.55
C PRO A 768 28.60 -9.71 -17.63
N ALA A 769 27.48 -10.40 -17.41
CA ALA A 769 26.87 -11.23 -18.44
C ALA A 769 26.40 -10.35 -19.61
N ALA A 770 26.55 -10.85 -20.84
CA ALA A 770 26.19 -10.09 -22.03
C ALA A 770 24.68 -9.80 -22.14
N VAL A 771 23.86 -10.65 -21.53
CA VAL A 771 22.41 -10.56 -21.49
C VAL A 771 21.96 -11.03 -20.11
N ARG A 772 21.06 -10.27 -19.47
CA ARG A 772 20.37 -10.68 -18.25
C ARG A 772 19.51 -11.91 -18.54
N MET A 773 19.63 -12.96 -17.75
CA MET A 773 18.84 -14.17 -17.91
C MET A 773 17.42 -13.95 -17.41
N GLY A 774 16.44 -14.47 -18.15
CA GLY A 774 15.08 -14.56 -17.62
C GLY A 774 14.99 -15.55 -16.45
N HIS A 775 14.05 -15.34 -15.53
CA HIS A 775 13.95 -16.16 -14.31
C HIS A 775 13.75 -17.67 -14.57
N GLY A 776 13.05 -18.04 -15.64
CA GLY A 776 12.90 -19.44 -16.04
C GLY A 776 14.22 -20.08 -16.47
N GLN A 777 15.09 -19.30 -17.13
CA GLN A 777 16.44 -19.73 -17.50
C GLN A 777 17.32 -19.91 -16.25
N ARG A 778 17.19 -19.03 -15.25
CA ARG A 778 17.90 -19.16 -13.96
C ARG A 778 17.52 -20.44 -13.24
N LEU A 779 16.21 -20.74 -13.15
CA LEU A 779 15.70 -21.98 -12.57
C LEU A 779 16.28 -23.22 -13.24
N ARG A 780 16.29 -23.25 -14.58
CA ARG A 780 16.89 -24.35 -15.36
C ARG A 780 18.40 -24.46 -15.14
N LEU A 781 19.11 -23.34 -15.15
CA LEU A 781 20.56 -23.35 -14.95
C LEU A 781 20.94 -23.95 -13.58
N LEU A 782 20.22 -23.55 -12.53
CA LEU A 782 20.39 -24.08 -11.18
C LEU A 782 20.02 -25.58 -11.11
N ALA A 783 18.94 -26.01 -11.75
CA ALA A 783 18.57 -27.42 -11.83
C ALA A 783 19.62 -28.26 -12.61
N GLU A 784 20.12 -27.75 -13.74
CA GLU A 784 21.14 -28.39 -14.57
C GLU A 784 22.49 -28.51 -13.87
N ALA A 785 22.78 -27.66 -12.89
CA ALA A 785 23.93 -27.78 -12.00
C ALA A 785 23.85 -29.00 -11.07
N GLY A 786 22.73 -29.74 -11.08
CA GLY A 786 22.53 -30.96 -10.28
C GLY A 786 22.21 -30.67 -8.82
N LEU A 787 21.74 -29.46 -8.53
CA LEU A 787 21.29 -29.06 -7.21
C LEU A 787 19.87 -29.59 -6.96
N ASP A 788 19.55 -29.85 -5.70
CA ASP A 788 18.20 -30.17 -5.26
C ASP A 788 17.41 -28.95 -4.80
N HIS A 789 18.09 -27.82 -4.60
CA HIS A 789 17.51 -26.49 -4.41
C HIS A 789 18.42 -25.39 -4.96
N GLY A 790 17.87 -24.20 -5.17
CA GLY A 790 18.64 -23.03 -5.60
C GLY A 790 17.98 -21.73 -5.15
N GLU A 791 18.79 -20.69 -4.98
CA GLU A 791 18.33 -19.36 -4.61
C GLU A 791 18.80 -18.33 -5.64
N PHE A 792 17.93 -17.39 -6.01
CA PHE A 792 18.30 -16.20 -6.76
C PHE A 792 17.36 -15.04 -6.43
N SER A 793 17.84 -13.82 -6.52
CA SER A 793 17.00 -12.63 -6.34
C SER A 793 16.38 -12.19 -7.66
N PHE A 794 15.18 -11.64 -7.59
CA PHE A 794 14.64 -10.73 -8.60
C PHE A 794 13.83 -9.65 -7.90
N ALA A 795 13.80 -8.43 -8.43
CA ALA A 795 12.99 -7.36 -7.82
C ALA A 795 13.31 -7.06 -6.34
N HIS A 796 14.54 -7.32 -5.88
CA HIS A 796 14.94 -7.29 -4.45
C HIS A 796 14.34 -8.38 -3.55
N VAL A 797 13.48 -9.25 -4.09
CA VAL A 797 12.99 -10.42 -3.36
C VAL A 797 13.78 -11.67 -3.72
N ASN A 798 13.95 -12.57 -2.75
CA ASN A 798 14.61 -13.85 -2.97
C ASN A 798 13.61 -14.91 -3.41
N VAL A 799 14.02 -15.70 -4.41
CA VAL A 799 13.33 -16.90 -4.88
C VAL A 799 14.08 -18.09 -4.35
N THR A 800 13.39 -18.94 -3.59
CA THR A 800 13.90 -20.28 -3.26
C THR A 800 13.21 -21.30 -4.17
N ALA A 801 14.01 -22.09 -4.89
CA ALA A 801 13.55 -23.15 -5.77
C ALA A 801 13.92 -24.53 -5.21
N VAL A 802 13.02 -25.50 -5.32
CA VAL A 802 13.25 -26.91 -4.92
C VAL A 802 12.96 -27.82 -6.11
N TYR A 803 13.89 -28.72 -6.42
CA TYR A 803 13.87 -29.55 -7.63
C TYR A 803 13.55 -31.02 -7.34
N GLY A 804 13.12 -31.75 -8.37
CA GLY A 804 12.90 -33.21 -8.30
C GLY A 804 11.67 -33.63 -7.51
N LEU A 805 10.68 -32.73 -7.37
CA LEU A 805 9.44 -33.00 -6.66
C LEU A 805 8.45 -33.83 -7.51
N PRO A 806 7.47 -34.52 -6.89
CA PRO A 806 6.52 -35.36 -7.63
C PRO A 806 5.72 -34.57 -8.67
N THR A 807 5.67 -35.09 -9.91
CA THR A 807 5.04 -34.43 -11.06
C THR A 807 3.72 -35.07 -11.49
N ASP A 808 3.38 -36.21 -10.89
CA ASP A 808 2.28 -37.09 -11.33
C ASP A 808 0.99 -36.91 -10.53
N ARG A 809 0.98 -36.03 -9.53
CA ARG A 809 -0.15 -35.81 -8.63
C ARG A 809 -0.17 -34.40 -8.04
N PRO A 810 -1.35 -33.94 -7.57
CA PRO A 810 -1.43 -32.79 -6.67
C PRO A 810 -0.74 -33.08 -5.32
N LEU A 811 -0.11 -32.05 -4.79
CA LEU A 811 0.52 -31.99 -3.48
C LEU A 811 -0.34 -31.13 -2.55
N THR A 812 -0.43 -31.50 -1.27
CA THR A 812 -1.27 -30.80 -0.30
C THR A 812 -0.47 -29.69 0.36
N VAL A 813 -1.06 -28.50 0.46
CA VAL A 813 -0.53 -27.41 1.28
C VAL A 813 -1.22 -27.49 2.63
N VAL A 814 -0.43 -27.49 3.70
CA VAL A 814 -0.89 -27.47 5.08
C VAL A 814 -0.35 -26.23 5.78
N GLY A 815 -1.08 -25.72 6.76
CA GLY A 815 -0.63 -24.61 7.59
C GLY A 815 -0.88 -24.92 9.06
N ARG A 816 -0.19 -24.17 9.92
CA ARG A 816 -0.43 -24.16 11.37
C ARG A 816 -0.49 -22.71 11.82
N ARG A 817 -1.52 -22.40 12.60
CA ARG A 817 -1.68 -21.11 13.27
C ARG A 817 -1.42 -21.23 14.77
N ASP A 818 -0.97 -20.15 15.37
CA ASP A 818 -0.86 -19.99 16.81
C ASP A 818 -2.19 -19.56 17.45
N ASP A 819 -2.14 -19.19 18.72
CA ASP A 819 -3.31 -18.78 19.49
C ASP A 819 -3.80 -17.36 19.11
N ASP A 820 -2.96 -16.55 18.47
CA ASP A 820 -3.27 -15.21 17.97
C ASP A 820 -3.75 -15.22 16.51
N ASP A 821 -4.03 -16.41 15.97
CA ASP A 821 -4.46 -16.65 14.60
C ASP A 821 -3.42 -16.24 13.54
N CYS A 822 -2.15 -16.16 13.94
CA CYS A 822 -1.01 -15.93 13.07
C CYS A 822 -0.42 -17.25 12.55
N TRP A 823 0.05 -17.26 11.31
CA TRP A 823 0.76 -18.39 10.74
C TRP A 823 2.09 -18.60 11.45
N GLN A 824 2.27 -19.78 12.04
CA GLN A 824 3.59 -20.23 12.49
C GLN A 824 4.40 -20.73 11.31
N TYR A 825 3.78 -21.58 10.47
CA TYR A 825 4.39 -22.04 9.23
C TYR A 825 3.34 -22.45 8.21
N ILE A 826 3.79 -22.51 6.95
CA ILE A 826 3.04 -23.09 5.85
C ILE A 826 3.94 -24.09 5.12
N SER A 827 3.40 -25.27 4.79
CA SER A 827 4.18 -26.34 4.19
C SER A 827 3.50 -27.02 3.02
N LEU A 828 4.31 -27.44 2.07
CA LEU A 828 3.94 -28.34 0.99
C LEU A 828 4.30 -29.79 1.37
N VAL A 829 3.29 -30.65 1.49
CA VAL A 829 3.47 -32.09 1.72
C VAL A 829 3.74 -32.78 0.39
N CYS A 830 5.01 -33.05 0.10
CA CYS A 830 5.45 -33.73 -1.12
C CYS A 830 5.22 -35.25 -1.04
N ARG A 831 5.42 -35.83 0.15
CA ARG A 831 5.24 -37.27 0.43
C ARG A 831 4.66 -37.46 1.84
N PRO A 832 3.72 -38.39 2.04
CA PRO A 832 3.16 -38.69 3.35
C PRO A 832 4.09 -39.64 4.14
N THR A 833 5.34 -39.22 4.33
CA THR A 833 6.39 -39.97 5.04
C THR A 833 6.92 -39.12 6.19
N VAL A 834 7.41 -39.79 7.24
CA VAL A 834 7.97 -39.09 8.40
C VAL A 834 9.33 -38.48 8.03
N PRO A 835 9.54 -37.17 8.28
CA PRO A 835 10.84 -36.55 8.07
C PRO A 835 11.86 -37.12 9.07
N VAL A 836 13.07 -37.40 8.59
CA VAL A 836 14.20 -37.86 9.42
C VAL A 836 15.37 -36.88 9.41
N ALA A 837 15.34 -35.91 8.50
CA ALA A 837 16.32 -34.83 8.37
C ALA A 837 15.60 -33.55 7.91
N SER A 838 16.12 -32.41 8.35
CA SER A 838 15.62 -31.07 8.04
C SER A 838 16.81 -30.15 7.77
N GLU A 839 16.67 -29.26 6.80
CA GLU A 839 17.70 -28.33 6.34
C GLU A 839 17.06 -27.01 5.90
N THR A 840 17.54 -25.88 6.42
CA THR A 840 17.19 -24.56 5.88
C THR A 840 17.98 -24.32 4.60
N ILE A 841 17.26 -24.19 3.49
CA ILE A 841 17.84 -24.13 2.13
C ILE A 841 17.86 -22.72 1.52
N GLY A 842 17.24 -21.74 2.17
CA GLY A 842 17.15 -20.36 1.68
C GLY A 842 16.16 -19.55 2.49
N ARG A 843 15.88 -18.32 2.03
CA ARG A 843 14.79 -17.48 2.56
C ARG A 843 13.89 -17.00 1.42
N ALA A 844 12.61 -16.86 1.71
CA ALA A 844 11.66 -16.16 0.86
C ALA A 844 11.49 -14.74 1.42
N ALA A 845 12.07 -13.75 0.74
CA ALA A 845 11.84 -12.35 1.08
C ALA A 845 10.49 -11.90 0.52
N VAL A 846 9.71 -11.23 1.37
CA VAL A 846 8.33 -10.80 1.12
C VAL A 846 8.21 -9.32 1.46
N GLU A 847 7.76 -8.54 0.50
CA GLU A 847 7.60 -7.08 0.54
C GLU A 847 6.13 -6.65 0.36
N GLU A 848 5.24 -7.57 -0.04
CA GLU A 848 3.79 -7.31 -0.13
C GLU A 848 2.94 -8.23 0.76
N ALA A 849 3.52 -8.73 1.86
CA ALA A 849 2.90 -9.64 2.82
C ALA A 849 2.23 -10.90 2.20
N ARG A 850 2.70 -11.33 1.01
CA ARG A 850 2.10 -12.42 0.23
C ARG A 850 3.15 -13.42 -0.21
N LEU A 851 2.98 -14.68 0.15
CA LEU A 851 3.83 -15.79 -0.29
C LEU A 851 3.09 -16.68 -1.28
N MET A 852 3.85 -17.42 -2.10
CA MET A 852 3.30 -18.39 -3.03
C MET A 852 4.16 -19.64 -3.17
N PHE A 853 3.48 -20.78 -3.36
CA PHE A 853 4.01 -22.01 -3.93
C PHE A 853 3.55 -22.16 -5.37
N ALA A 854 4.50 -22.15 -6.31
CA ALA A 854 4.24 -22.23 -7.74
C ALA A 854 5.13 -23.24 -8.47
N ASP A 855 4.67 -23.73 -9.62
CA ASP A 855 5.50 -24.52 -10.53
C ASP A 855 6.38 -23.60 -11.39
N GLY A 856 7.69 -23.87 -11.42
CA GLY A 856 8.67 -23.00 -12.05
C GLY A 856 8.48 -22.80 -13.57
N GLU A 857 8.00 -23.82 -14.30
CA GLU A 857 7.77 -23.68 -15.74
C GLU A 857 6.36 -23.15 -16.04
N ALA A 858 5.35 -23.51 -15.24
CA ALA A 858 4.00 -22.98 -15.40
C ALA A 858 3.93 -21.46 -15.18
N LEU A 859 4.87 -20.90 -14.40
CA LEU A 859 5.06 -19.45 -14.28
C LEU A 859 5.39 -18.74 -15.60
N ALA A 860 5.68 -19.45 -16.70
CA ALA A 860 5.76 -18.85 -18.04
C ALA A 860 4.43 -18.23 -18.49
N ALA A 861 3.32 -18.73 -17.95
CA ALA A 861 1.98 -18.21 -18.20
C ALA A 861 1.52 -17.18 -17.15
N TRP A 862 2.39 -16.79 -16.22
CA TRP A 862 2.07 -15.77 -15.24
C TRP A 862 1.90 -14.41 -15.91
N ASP A 863 0.77 -13.77 -15.65
CA ASP A 863 0.50 -12.39 -16.04
C ASP A 863 -0.02 -11.67 -14.81
N HIS A 864 0.72 -10.68 -14.31
CA HIS A 864 0.39 -10.00 -13.06
C HIS A 864 -0.58 -8.84 -13.29
N GLU A 865 -0.45 -8.16 -14.42
CA GLU A 865 -1.09 -6.86 -14.69
C GLU A 865 -2.20 -6.94 -15.74
N ARG A 866 -2.10 -7.88 -16.69
CA ARG A 866 -3.08 -7.93 -17.77
C ARG A 866 -4.28 -8.80 -17.36
N PRO A 867 -5.51 -8.34 -17.60
CA PRO A 867 -6.68 -9.17 -17.40
C PRO A 867 -6.73 -10.30 -18.43
N LEU A 868 -6.73 -11.55 -17.95
CA LEU A 868 -6.70 -12.76 -18.78
C LEU A 868 -8.01 -13.00 -19.53
N ASP A 869 -9.12 -12.53 -18.99
CA ASP A 869 -10.48 -12.62 -19.57
C ASP A 869 -10.99 -11.26 -20.11
N GLY A 870 -10.13 -10.23 -20.10
CA GLY A 870 -10.50 -8.87 -20.47
C GLY A 870 -11.41 -8.15 -19.47
N ARG A 871 -11.45 -8.60 -18.21
CA ARG A 871 -12.22 -7.99 -17.13
C ARG A 871 -11.36 -7.53 -15.96
N VAL A 872 -11.87 -6.57 -15.20
CA VAL A 872 -11.25 -6.00 -14.01
C VAL A 872 -12.29 -5.84 -12.92
N ASP A 873 -11.86 -5.89 -11.66
CA ASP A 873 -12.62 -5.33 -10.56
C ASP A 873 -12.14 -3.90 -10.30
N LEU A 874 -13.08 -2.99 -10.06
CA LEU A 874 -12.82 -1.61 -9.64
C LEU A 874 -13.31 -1.51 -8.21
N VAL A 875 -12.38 -1.53 -7.26
CA VAL A 875 -12.72 -1.48 -5.84
C VAL A 875 -12.25 -0.17 -5.22
N PHE A 876 -12.87 0.19 -4.11
CA PHE A 876 -12.44 1.31 -3.30
C PHE A 876 -12.73 1.01 -1.83
N TRP A 877 -11.98 1.67 -0.96
CA TRP A 877 -12.11 1.56 0.49
C TRP A 877 -11.66 2.86 1.14
N GLY A 878 -12.07 3.06 2.39
CA GLY A 878 -11.64 4.18 3.21
C GLY A 878 -12.80 4.86 3.95
N GLY A 879 -12.53 6.00 4.59
CA GLY A 879 -13.45 6.63 5.54
C GLY A 879 -14.77 7.15 4.97
N ARG A 880 -14.99 7.03 3.65
CA ARG A 880 -16.24 7.42 2.96
C ARG A 880 -16.79 6.32 2.04
N GLU A 881 -16.41 5.07 2.27
CA GLU A 881 -16.82 3.96 1.41
C GLU A 881 -18.34 3.80 1.34
N ASP A 882 -19.07 3.86 2.46
CA ASP A 882 -20.55 3.73 2.48
C ASP A 882 -21.25 4.82 1.67
N GLU A 883 -20.82 6.07 1.81
CA GLU A 883 -21.38 7.20 1.07
C GLU A 883 -21.19 7.02 -0.44
N PHE A 884 -20.00 6.54 -0.84
CA PHE A 884 -19.69 6.31 -2.23
C PHE A 884 -20.39 5.06 -2.77
N ALA A 885 -20.54 4.02 -1.95
CA ALA A 885 -21.35 2.85 -2.24
C ALA A 885 -22.78 3.26 -2.58
N GLU A 886 -23.40 4.07 -1.73
CA GLU A 886 -24.76 4.57 -1.91
C GLU A 886 -24.85 5.47 -3.15
N ARG A 887 -23.92 6.42 -3.30
CA ARG A 887 -23.93 7.40 -4.40
C ARG A 887 -23.82 6.75 -5.77
N PHE A 888 -22.97 5.73 -5.91
CA PHE A 888 -22.68 5.09 -7.18
C PHE A 888 -23.41 3.75 -7.37
N GLY A 889 -24.19 3.30 -6.37
CA GLY A 889 -24.96 2.06 -6.41
C GLY A 889 -24.06 0.83 -6.45
N LEU A 890 -23.08 0.77 -5.57
CA LEU A 890 -22.02 -0.24 -5.57
C LEU A 890 -22.33 -1.34 -4.56
N ASP A 891 -22.04 -2.58 -4.94
CA ASP A 891 -22.30 -3.74 -4.10
C ASP A 891 -21.17 -3.86 -3.05
N ASP A 892 -21.52 -4.04 -1.79
CA ASP A 892 -20.59 -4.57 -0.78
C ASP A 892 -20.46 -6.09 -0.98
N ARG A 893 -19.23 -6.57 -1.17
CA ARG A 893 -18.94 -8.00 -1.31
C ARG A 893 -17.72 -8.40 -0.48
N GLY A 894 -17.94 -8.47 0.83
CA GLY A 894 -16.95 -9.04 1.75
C GLY A 894 -15.85 -8.05 2.10
N GLY A 895 -16.23 -6.83 2.46
CA GLY A 895 -15.29 -5.82 2.97
C GLY A 895 -14.56 -5.02 1.89
N THR A 896 -14.97 -5.16 0.62
CA THR A 896 -14.59 -4.22 -0.44
C THR A 896 -15.81 -3.82 -1.22
N VAL A 897 -15.95 -2.51 -1.45
CA VAL A 897 -17.04 -1.95 -2.23
C VAL A 897 -16.53 -1.64 -3.63
N GLY A 898 -17.29 -2.00 -4.66
CA GLY A 898 -16.79 -1.84 -6.03
C GLY A 898 -17.71 -2.36 -7.13
N TRP A 899 -17.25 -2.17 -8.37
CA TRP A 899 -17.78 -2.89 -9.52
C TRP A 899 -16.89 -4.11 -9.79
N THR A 900 -17.50 -5.29 -9.80
CA THR A 900 -16.79 -6.53 -10.13
C THR A 900 -17.02 -6.97 -11.58
N ASP A 901 -16.09 -7.73 -12.14
CA ASP A 901 -16.18 -8.33 -13.47
C ASP A 901 -16.47 -7.30 -14.59
N VAL A 902 -16.00 -6.07 -14.45
CA VAL A 902 -16.17 -4.99 -15.43
C VAL A 902 -15.32 -5.26 -16.66
N ALA A 903 -15.83 -4.99 -17.86
CA ALA A 903 -15.01 -5.09 -19.07
C ALA A 903 -13.86 -4.06 -19.05
N ALA A 904 -12.62 -4.52 -19.19
CA ALA A 904 -11.44 -3.65 -19.18
C ALA A 904 -11.46 -2.58 -20.29
N ALA A 905 -12.12 -2.89 -21.42
CA ALA A 905 -12.27 -1.97 -22.56
C ALA A 905 -13.50 -1.04 -22.46
N GLY A 906 -14.26 -1.08 -21.36
CA GLY A 906 -15.51 -0.35 -21.19
C GLY A 906 -15.89 -0.23 -19.73
N LEU A 907 -15.18 0.66 -19.02
CA LEU A 907 -15.44 0.97 -17.62
C LEU A 907 -16.87 1.56 -17.46
N PRO A 908 -17.53 1.38 -16.30
CA PRO A 908 -18.94 1.69 -16.14
C PRO A 908 -19.18 3.20 -16.20
N PRO A 909 -20.31 3.69 -16.75
CA PRO A 909 -20.65 5.11 -16.68
C PRO A 909 -20.55 5.63 -15.24
N GLY A 910 -19.79 6.70 -15.02
CA GLY A 910 -19.53 7.26 -13.69
C GLY A 910 -18.20 6.87 -13.05
N TRP A 911 -17.39 5.98 -13.65
CA TRP A 911 -16.06 5.63 -13.11
C TRP A 911 -15.10 6.84 -13.06
N ILE A 912 -15.16 7.75 -14.03
CA ILE A 912 -14.39 9.01 -14.02
C ILE A 912 -14.86 9.89 -12.86
N GLU A 913 -16.17 10.00 -12.65
CA GLU A 913 -16.72 10.76 -11.53
C GLU A 913 -16.32 10.14 -10.18
N LEU A 914 -16.25 8.81 -10.09
CA LEU A 914 -15.72 8.11 -8.93
C LEU A 914 -14.25 8.46 -8.70
N LEU A 915 -13.43 8.40 -9.75
CA LEU A 915 -12.01 8.74 -9.70
C LEU A 915 -11.78 10.18 -9.22
N ASP A 916 -12.48 11.13 -9.82
CA ASP A 916 -12.40 12.54 -9.44
C ASP A 916 -12.83 12.74 -7.98
N ALA A 917 -13.91 12.08 -7.57
CA ALA A 917 -14.41 12.18 -6.21
C ALA A 917 -13.48 11.51 -5.19
N ALA A 918 -12.85 10.38 -5.55
CA ALA A 918 -11.82 9.73 -4.74
C ALA A 918 -10.59 10.65 -4.58
N ALA A 919 -10.08 11.21 -5.68
CA ALA A 919 -8.94 12.13 -5.69
C ALA A 919 -9.20 13.41 -4.87
N GLN A 920 -10.43 13.93 -4.91
CA GLN A 920 -10.84 15.10 -4.12
C GLN A 920 -11.03 14.79 -2.63
N SER A 921 -11.51 13.59 -2.30
CA SER A 921 -11.85 13.25 -0.92
C SER A 921 -10.63 13.12 0.00
N ARG A 922 -9.48 12.66 -0.53
CA ARG A 922 -8.31 12.19 0.24
C ARG A 922 -8.62 11.12 1.30
N GLN A 923 -9.84 10.57 1.31
CA GLN A 923 -10.35 9.59 2.28
C GLN A 923 -10.75 8.28 1.61
N LEU A 924 -10.55 8.18 0.30
CA LEU A 924 -10.83 7.00 -0.50
C LEU A 924 -9.58 6.59 -1.25
N VAL A 925 -9.27 5.31 -1.15
CA VAL A 925 -8.31 4.63 -2.01
C VAL A 925 -9.12 3.88 -3.05
N MET A 926 -8.69 3.95 -4.30
CA MET A 926 -9.28 3.19 -5.40
C MET A 926 -8.21 2.28 -5.98
N GLU A 927 -8.58 1.05 -6.29
CA GLU A 927 -7.70 0.05 -6.90
C GLU A 927 -8.39 -0.59 -8.11
N ILE A 928 -7.65 -0.69 -9.21
CA ILE A 928 -8.05 -1.46 -10.37
C ILE A 928 -7.38 -2.83 -10.24
N ARG A 929 -8.19 -3.87 -10.09
CA ARG A 929 -7.75 -5.26 -9.93
C ARG A 929 -8.00 -6.01 -11.25
N PRO A 930 -7.04 -6.05 -12.17
CA PRO A 930 -7.20 -6.82 -13.39
C PRO A 930 -7.41 -8.29 -13.05
N HIS A 931 -8.27 -9.02 -13.79
CA HIS A 931 -8.42 -10.47 -13.64
C HIS A 931 -7.20 -11.22 -14.19
N SER A 932 -6.07 -10.97 -13.57
CA SER A 932 -4.75 -11.50 -13.88
C SER A 932 -4.52 -12.83 -13.13
N SER A 933 -3.36 -13.45 -13.33
CA SER A 933 -2.97 -14.64 -12.56
C SER A 933 -2.91 -14.34 -11.05
N HIS A 934 -2.44 -13.14 -10.69
CA HIS A 934 -2.38 -12.66 -9.31
C HIS A 934 -3.77 -12.52 -8.71
N HIS A 935 -4.68 -11.86 -9.42
CA HIS A 935 -6.06 -11.69 -8.98
C HIS A 935 -6.81 -13.02 -8.85
N ALA A 936 -6.58 -13.99 -9.75
CA ALA A 936 -7.22 -15.29 -9.65
C ALA A 936 -6.92 -16.01 -8.33
N ILE A 937 -5.71 -15.84 -7.78
CA ILE A 937 -5.35 -16.36 -6.46
C ILE A 937 -5.93 -15.46 -5.36
N LEU A 938 -5.75 -14.14 -5.44
CA LEU A 938 -6.23 -13.20 -4.42
C LEU A 938 -7.74 -13.24 -4.24
N ARG A 939 -8.52 -13.40 -5.31
CA ARG A 939 -9.98 -13.55 -5.24
C ARG A 939 -10.39 -14.73 -4.36
N HIS A 940 -9.65 -15.84 -4.40
CA HIS A 940 -9.90 -16.96 -3.49
C HIS A 940 -9.40 -16.66 -2.08
N ALA A 941 -8.22 -16.02 -1.94
CA ALA A 941 -7.66 -15.65 -0.64
C ALA A 941 -8.56 -14.69 0.15
N TRP A 942 -9.11 -13.66 -0.49
CA TRP A 942 -10.04 -12.71 0.12
C TRP A 942 -11.40 -13.32 0.46
N ALA A 943 -11.78 -14.41 -0.19
CA ALA A 943 -13.06 -15.08 0.06
C ALA A 943 -13.07 -15.96 1.32
N ASN A 944 -11.96 -16.01 2.08
CA ASN A 944 -11.87 -16.80 3.31
C ASN A 944 -10.93 -16.16 4.35
N ASP A 945 -11.21 -16.43 5.63
CA ASP A 945 -10.47 -15.85 6.76
C ASP A 945 -9.03 -16.39 6.90
N LEU A 946 -8.70 -17.49 6.21
CA LEU A 946 -7.33 -18.01 6.22
C LEU A 946 -6.39 -17.17 5.35
N GLY A 947 -6.94 -16.34 4.43
CA GLY A 947 -6.12 -15.57 3.53
C GLY A 947 -5.36 -16.43 2.51
N VAL A 948 -5.92 -17.59 2.14
CA VAL A 948 -5.29 -18.59 1.25
C VAL A 948 -6.07 -18.74 -0.04
N GLY A 949 -5.39 -18.70 -1.18
CA GLY A 949 -6.00 -18.87 -2.50
C GLY A 949 -5.26 -19.90 -3.35
N SER A 950 -5.97 -20.57 -4.24
CA SER A 950 -5.34 -21.43 -5.27
C SER A 950 -6.00 -21.26 -6.63
N ALA A 951 -5.20 -21.19 -7.69
CA ALA A 951 -5.69 -21.06 -9.06
C ALA A 951 -4.86 -21.92 -10.03
N GLU A 952 -5.45 -22.30 -11.16
CA GLU A 952 -4.75 -23.00 -12.24
C GLU A 952 -4.12 -21.99 -13.20
N ILE A 953 -2.79 -21.99 -13.29
CA ILE A 953 -1.99 -21.08 -14.12
C ILE A 953 -1.00 -21.94 -14.91
N GLY A 954 -0.96 -21.78 -16.23
CA GLY A 954 -0.04 -22.56 -17.08
C GLY A 954 -0.25 -24.08 -17.04
N GLY A 955 -1.45 -24.55 -16.64
CA GLY A 955 -1.75 -25.96 -16.43
C GLY A 955 -1.28 -26.54 -15.09
N ALA A 956 -0.86 -25.68 -14.16
CA ALA A 956 -0.49 -26.05 -12.80
C ALA A 956 -1.38 -25.33 -11.78
N TRP A 957 -1.83 -26.03 -10.75
CA TRP A 957 -2.39 -25.42 -9.55
C TRP A 957 -1.27 -24.77 -8.73
N MET A 958 -1.40 -23.48 -8.48
CA MET A 958 -0.51 -22.69 -7.61
C MET A 958 -1.30 -22.26 -6.38
N CYS A 959 -0.61 -22.04 -5.26
CA CYS A 959 -1.24 -21.65 -3.99
C CYS A 959 -0.53 -20.42 -3.43
N GLY A 960 -1.26 -19.34 -3.20
CA GLY A 960 -0.77 -18.12 -2.56
C GLY A 960 -1.45 -17.88 -1.22
N PHE A 961 -0.80 -17.16 -0.33
CA PHE A 961 -1.26 -16.93 1.04
C PHE A 961 -0.66 -15.65 1.64
N PHE A 962 -1.43 -14.98 2.51
CA PHE A 962 -0.92 -13.87 3.32
C PHE A 962 -0.05 -14.41 4.47
N THR A 963 1.02 -13.70 4.82
CA THR A 963 1.97 -14.09 5.88
C THR A 963 1.43 -13.88 7.30
N SER A 964 0.27 -13.24 7.48
CA SER A 964 -0.30 -12.74 8.77
C SER A 964 0.57 -11.77 9.57
N VAL A 965 1.90 -11.84 9.48
CA VAL A 965 2.87 -10.98 10.17
C VAL A 965 3.38 -9.83 9.29
N GLY A 966 2.97 -9.77 8.03
CA GLY A 966 3.39 -8.74 7.09
C GLY A 966 4.65 -9.12 6.29
N ASP A 967 5.47 -8.11 6.01
CA ASP A 967 6.70 -8.25 5.22
C ASP A 967 7.81 -8.90 6.04
N GLY A 968 8.76 -9.56 5.39
CA GLY A 968 9.85 -10.26 6.08
C GLY A 968 10.63 -11.24 5.23
N ALA A 969 11.72 -11.77 5.77
CA ALA A 969 12.56 -12.77 5.13
C ALA A 969 12.43 -14.14 5.82
N PHE A 970 11.54 -14.97 5.30
CA PHE A 970 11.08 -16.19 5.94
C PHE A 970 11.95 -17.41 5.58
N PRO A 971 12.49 -18.16 6.55
CA PRO A 971 13.28 -19.37 6.28
C PRO A 971 12.48 -20.42 5.51
N VAL A 972 13.10 -20.96 4.45
CA VAL A 972 12.58 -22.09 3.69
C VAL A 972 13.34 -23.35 4.09
N VAL A 973 12.61 -24.33 4.63
CA VAL A 973 13.13 -25.57 5.19
C VAL A 973 12.69 -26.75 4.33
N VAL A 974 13.63 -27.59 3.94
CA VAL A 974 13.37 -28.87 3.27
C VAL A 974 13.52 -30.00 4.26
N GLU A 975 12.50 -30.86 4.35
CA GLU A 975 12.56 -32.07 5.12
C GLU A 975 12.61 -33.31 4.22
N ARG A 976 13.42 -34.29 4.65
CA ARG A 976 13.67 -35.51 3.89
C ARG A 976 13.27 -36.75 4.66
N ASP A 977 12.75 -37.73 3.94
CA ASP A 977 12.43 -39.05 4.47
C ASP A 977 13.69 -39.94 4.62
N ALA A 978 13.51 -41.16 5.14
CA ALA A 978 14.59 -42.13 5.33
C ALA A 978 15.30 -42.56 4.03
N ASP A 979 14.67 -42.33 2.87
CA ASP A 979 15.25 -42.60 1.55
C ASP A 979 15.98 -41.36 0.98
N GLY A 980 16.09 -40.29 1.77
CA GLY A 980 16.71 -39.01 1.38
C GLY A 980 15.87 -38.19 0.41
N GLN A 981 14.61 -38.56 0.19
CA GLN A 981 13.71 -37.87 -0.73
C GLN A 981 13.00 -36.73 0.00
N VAL A 982 12.77 -35.61 -0.70
CA VAL A 982 12.00 -34.49 -0.14
C VAL A 982 10.58 -34.96 0.17
N CYS A 983 10.21 -34.93 1.44
CA CYS A 983 8.86 -35.25 1.91
C CYS A 983 8.06 -33.99 2.24
N ARG A 984 8.73 -32.89 2.62
CA ARG A 984 8.09 -31.61 2.95
C ARG A 984 8.96 -30.42 2.57
N VAL A 985 8.34 -29.33 2.17
CA VAL A 985 8.96 -28.00 2.05
C VAL A 985 8.15 -27.04 2.91
N THR A 986 8.78 -26.32 3.84
CA THR A 986 8.12 -25.48 4.84
C THR A 986 8.69 -24.07 4.79
N VAL A 987 7.81 -23.07 4.85
CA VAL A 987 8.18 -21.68 5.11
C VAL A 987 7.82 -21.37 6.56
N GLN A 988 8.82 -21.03 7.36
CA GLN A 988 8.63 -20.61 8.75
C GLN A 988 8.27 -19.13 8.77
N ILE A 989 7.13 -18.77 9.35
CA ILE A 989 6.58 -17.42 9.32
C ILE A 989 6.79 -16.72 10.66
N ALA A 990 6.20 -17.25 11.73
CA ALA A 990 6.52 -16.86 13.09
C ALA A 990 7.49 -17.91 13.67
N GLY A 991 8.76 -17.52 13.78
CA GLY A 991 9.72 -18.21 14.64
C GLY A 991 9.68 -17.57 16.02
N ASP A 992 10.02 -18.33 17.07
CA ASP A 992 10.56 -17.71 18.27
C ASP A 992 11.73 -16.86 17.76
N GLU A 993 11.62 -15.53 17.80
CA GLU A 993 12.76 -14.66 17.50
C GLU A 993 13.88 -15.15 18.41
N ASP A 994 15.00 -15.57 17.82
CA ASP A 994 16.20 -15.87 18.58
C ASP A 994 16.61 -14.53 19.25
N GLU A 995 16.05 -14.24 20.43
CA GLU A 995 16.41 -13.13 21.33
C GLU A 995 17.91 -13.19 21.71
N ASP A 996 18.65 -14.20 21.25
CA ASP A 996 20.04 -14.49 21.60
C ASP A 996 21.08 -13.74 20.71
N ASP A 997 20.71 -13.10 19.60
CA ASP A 997 21.69 -12.50 18.65
C ASP A 997 21.80 -10.95 18.69
N GLU A 998 20.93 -10.22 19.41
CA GLU A 998 20.99 -8.74 19.47
C GLU A 998 21.67 -8.17 20.74
N ASP A 999 22.03 -9.01 21.72
CA ASP A 999 22.62 -8.55 23.00
C ASP A 999 24.18 -8.62 23.06
N GLU A 1000 24.90 -9.09 22.03
CA GLU A 1000 26.37 -9.25 22.09
C GLU A 1000 27.20 -8.07 21.52
N ASP A 1001 26.60 -7.04 20.90
CA ASP A 1001 27.36 -5.96 20.22
C ASP A 1001 27.27 -4.56 20.88
N GLU A 1002 26.58 -4.38 22.03
CA GLU A 1002 26.45 -3.05 22.68
C GLU A 1002 27.48 -2.75 23.80
N ASP A 1003 28.41 -3.65 24.13
CA ASP A 1003 29.33 -3.49 25.29
C ASP A 1003 30.82 -3.17 24.95
N GLU A 1004 31.22 -2.90 23.69
CA GLU A 1004 32.66 -2.72 23.33
C GLU A 1004 33.15 -1.28 23.03
N ASP A 1005 32.34 -0.22 23.11
CA ASP A 1005 32.75 1.13 22.65
C ASP A 1005 33.07 2.19 23.75
N ASP A 1006 33.20 1.84 25.04
CA ASP A 1006 33.36 2.84 26.12
C ASP A 1006 34.77 3.00 26.74
N ASP A 1007 35.85 2.40 26.19
CA ASP A 1007 37.18 2.35 26.87
C ASP A 1007 38.40 2.96 26.11
N GLU A 1008 38.23 3.83 25.11
CA GLU A 1008 39.38 4.50 24.45
C GLU A 1008 39.34 6.04 24.57
N ASP A 1009 39.65 6.60 25.74
CA ASP A 1009 39.99 8.04 25.87
C ASP A 1009 40.95 8.38 27.04
N ASP A 1010 41.91 7.49 27.37
CA ASP A 1010 42.99 7.78 28.31
C ASP A 1010 44.35 7.24 27.79
N ASP A 1011 45.02 8.00 26.91
CA ASP A 1011 46.48 8.20 26.96
C ASP A 1011 46.98 9.09 25.81
N GLU A 1012 47.50 10.27 26.14
CA GLU A 1012 48.86 10.74 25.81
C GLU A 1012 48.95 12.28 25.82
N GLY A 1013 49.84 12.83 26.66
CA GLY A 1013 50.50 14.08 26.32
C GLY A 1013 50.96 14.98 27.47
N ASP A 1014 52.02 14.57 28.15
CA ASP A 1014 52.90 15.40 29.00
C ASP A 1014 53.29 16.74 28.34
N ASP A 1015 53.38 17.82 29.13
CA ASP A 1015 54.65 18.54 29.38
C ASP A 1015 54.45 19.92 30.07
N ASP A 1016 55.43 20.20 30.93
CA ASP A 1016 55.94 21.50 31.39
C ASP A 1016 55.32 22.24 32.60
N ASP A 1017 56.11 22.16 33.68
CA ASP A 1017 56.69 23.28 34.42
C ASP A 1017 55.79 24.21 35.24
N GLY A 1018 55.87 24.01 36.56
CA GLY A 1018 56.59 25.00 37.36
C GLY A 1018 55.77 25.82 38.35
N GLU A 1019 56.17 25.63 39.61
CA GLU A 1019 56.18 26.64 40.68
C GLU A 1019 54.84 26.97 41.36
N ASP A 1020 54.84 26.61 42.65
CA ASP A 1020 54.53 27.47 43.80
C ASP A 1020 53.33 27.09 44.69
N ASP A 1021 53.71 27.02 45.97
CA ASP A 1021 52.97 27.39 47.17
C ASP A 1021 52.06 26.35 47.85
N ASP A 1022 52.71 25.74 48.86
CA ASP A 1022 52.41 25.95 50.28
C ASP A 1022 51.14 25.37 50.92
N ASP A 1023 51.44 24.81 52.10
CA ASP A 1023 50.61 24.63 53.30
C ASP A 1023 49.56 23.51 53.24
N ASP A 1024 49.84 22.37 53.90
CA ASP A 1024 49.72 22.14 55.35
C ASP A 1024 48.26 22.12 55.81
N ASP A 1025 48.02 21.16 56.71
CA ASP A 1025 46.83 20.97 57.54
C ASP A 1025 45.68 20.28 56.81
N ASP A 1026 45.00 19.28 57.36
CA ASP A 1026 45.10 18.48 58.57
C ASP A 1026 43.84 17.58 58.48
N ASP A 1027 43.75 16.62 59.39
CA ASP A 1027 42.52 15.96 59.78
C ASP A 1027 41.94 14.96 58.76
N ASP A 1028 41.53 13.76 59.12
CA ASP A 1028 41.62 12.91 60.30
C ASP A 1028 40.68 11.75 59.95
N GLU A 1029 40.92 10.56 60.50
CA GLU A 1029 39.90 9.66 61.04
C GLU A 1029 38.71 9.25 60.11
N ASP A 1030 38.24 8.03 60.04
CA ASP A 1030 38.49 6.76 60.69
C ASP A 1030 37.34 5.87 60.17
N ASP A 1031 37.52 4.57 60.38
CA ASP A 1031 36.47 3.64 60.77
C ASP A 1031 35.39 3.20 59.74
N ASP A 1032 35.61 1.94 59.36
CA ASP A 1032 34.80 0.79 59.77
C ASP A 1032 33.51 0.41 59.02
N ASP A 1033 33.59 -0.87 58.59
CA ASP A 1033 32.61 -1.95 58.78
C ASP A 1033 31.18 -1.79 58.23
N ALA A 1034 30.85 -2.61 57.22
CA ALA A 1034 30.14 -3.89 57.41
C ALA A 1034 29.73 -4.52 56.07
#